data_AF-A0AA92EIN3-F1
#
_entry.id   AF-A0AA92EIN3-F1
#
_cell.length_a   1.000
_cell.length_b   1.000
_cell.length_c   1.000
_cell.angle_alpha   90.00
_cell.angle_beta   90.00
_cell.angle_gamma   90.00
#
_symmetry.space_group_name_H-M   'P 1'
#
loop_
_entity.id
_entity.type
_entity.pdbx_description
1 polymer ?
#
loop_
_entity_poly.entity_id
_entity_poly.type
_entity_poly.pdbx_seq_one_letter_code
_entity_poly.pdbx_strand_id
1 'polypeptide(L)'
;MKAILFPGQGAQFRGMGEDLFPQYRALTETASDVLGYSIAKLCTEDPDDKLRLTQYTQPALYVVNALGYYKRRDDGQTPPDFAAGHSLGEYNALLAADVFDFETGLRLVQRRGELMGAAKDGAMAAVIGIDEDSLVELLKQHHLTSIDLANFNTLSQIVIAGPKDALLQAEKLLTAKQVRCVLLNVSAAFHSRYMKEAQAVFENFLQQFTFHAPKIPVIANVTARPYRSGEVADTLARQISNSVRWADTVRYLMGAGCSEFAEVGGTVLTKMVDDIRKTATPLVVGDPSEPNDVRTGVRPAADPTATATVTTASTASAAAGTRATLSAETLGSALFRKRFGVKYAYVSGAMYRGIATPKLVVRMGRAGLVGFFGTGGLSFAEIEQGIQYLQSELPNGEAYGLNLLANYAYPEFERQTVELYLRNNVRLIEAAAFMQMTPALVLFRLKGLKRRQDGSIESRHRIMAKVSRPEVAEAFMSPAPEHIVQQLLKEGQITAEQAELAKRVPVSEDICIEADSGGHTDGGIPTVLFPAMLQLKRTMERKFGYAEPFCMGLAGGIGTPEAAAAAFMMGADFILTGSINQCTVDAGTSDDVKTLLQDINVQDTAYAPAGDMFETGAKVQVLKKGVFFPTRANKLFSLYNHSGSLDDIPEKTRKQLQTTYFKKTFEAVWEDTRKYLEAQGLQHEIATAEANARHKMALVFRWYFSYSTRLALAGDREERVNYQVHTGPALGAFNQWVKGTPLESWTNRHSDEIGKKLLAETAEYLNRSLERLFQPTVA
;
A
#
# COMPACT_ATOMS: atom_id res chain seq x y z
N MET A 1 11.62 -3.39 21.99
CA MET A 1 10.64 -2.99 23.02
C MET A 1 9.32 -3.69 22.74
N LYS A 2 8.57 -4.04 23.80
CA LYS A 2 7.34 -4.85 23.75
C LYS A 2 6.14 -4.07 24.30
N ALA A 3 5.03 -4.11 23.57
CA ALA A 3 3.74 -3.60 24.04
C ALA A 3 2.81 -4.74 24.43
N ILE A 4 2.16 -4.61 25.59
CA ILE A 4 1.01 -5.46 25.95
C ILE A 4 -0.27 -4.79 25.44
N LEU A 5 -1.14 -5.58 24.78
CA LEU A 5 -2.38 -5.09 24.18
C LEU A 5 -3.61 -5.73 24.81
N PHE A 6 -4.64 -4.93 25.03
CA PHE A 6 -5.89 -5.38 25.64
C PHE A 6 -7.09 -5.15 24.70
N PRO A 7 -7.80 -6.22 24.28
CA PRO A 7 -8.94 -6.10 23.40
C PRO A 7 -10.17 -5.50 24.12
N GLY A 8 -11.01 -4.81 23.36
CA GLY A 8 -12.27 -4.25 23.82
C GLY A 8 -13.49 -5.09 23.41
N GLN A 9 -14.66 -4.46 23.43
CA GLN A 9 -15.92 -5.07 23.02
C GLN A 9 -15.85 -5.56 21.56
N GLY A 10 -16.34 -6.77 21.33
CA GLY A 10 -16.16 -7.54 20.10
C GLY A 10 -15.29 -8.79 20.28
N ALA A 11 -14.49 -8.85 21.35
CA ALA A 11 -13.66 -10.00 21.69
C ALA A 11 -14.32 -11.01 22.66
N GLN A 12 -15.52 -10.72 23.16
CA GLN A 12 -16.23 -11.60 24.08
C GLN A 12 -16.72 -12.88 23.38
N PHE A 13 -16.66 -14.00 24.08
CA PHE A 13 -17.25 -15.27 23.65
C PHE A 13 -17.66 -16.09 24.87
N ARG A 14 -18.67 -16.94 24.71
CA ARG A 14 -19.08 -17.89 25.77
C ARG A 14 -17.96 -18.90 26.00
N GLY A 15 -17.59 -19.12 27.26
CA GLY A 15 -16.45 -19.94 27.66
C GLY A 15 -15.18 -19.13 27.96
N MET A 16 -15.18 -17.82 27.75
CA MET A 16 -14.00 -17.01 28.06
C MET A 16 -13.68 -17.01 29.56
N GLY A 17 -12.41 -17.17 29.90
CA GLY A 17 -11.94 -17.16 31.29
C GLY A 17 -12.20 -18.44 32.09
N GLU A 18 -12.71 -19.51 31.47
CA GLU A 18 -13.01 -20.79 32.14
C GLU A 18 -11.83 -21.33 32.95
N ASP A 19 -10.61 -21.30 32.40
CA ASP A 19 -9.40 -21.73 33.10
C ASP A 19 -8.86 -20.70 34.11
N LEU A 20 -9.27 -19.43 33.99
CA LEU A 20 -8.77 -18.33 34.81
C LEU A 20 -9.56 -18.16 36.11
N PHE A 21 -10.88 -18.37 36.08
CA PHE A 21 -11.73 -18.17 37.26
C PHE A 21 -11.36 -19.08 38.45
N PRO A 22 -11.07 -20.40 38.26
CA PRO A 22 -10.61 -21.25 39.35
C PRO A 22 -9.23 -20.85 39.87
N GLN A 23 -8.32 -20.44 38.97
CA GLN A 23 -6.96 -20.04 39.32
C GLN A 23 -6.95 -18.74 40.15
N TYR A 24 -7.83 -17.80 39.82
CA TYR A 24 -7.95 -16.50 40.49
C TYR A 24 -9.28 -16.37 41.24
N ARG A 25 -9.59 -17.38 42.06
CA ARG A 25 -10.88 -17.49 42.76
C ARG A 25 -11.24 -16.26 43.58
N ALA A 26 -10.31 -15.75 44.40
CA ALA A 26 -10.58 -14.59 45.25
C ALA A 26 -10.95 -13.34 44.44
N LEU A 27 -10.23 -13.05 43.35
CA LEU A 27 -10.55 -11.92 42.45
C LEU A 27 -11.88 -12.13 41.71
N THR A 28 -12.20 -13.38 41.36
CA THR A 28 -13.47 -13.75 40.72
C THR A 28 -14.66 -13.56 41.67
N GLU A 29 -14.49 -13.91 42.95
CA GLU A 29 -15.47 -13.68 44.00
C GLU A 29 -15.65 -12.17 44.25
N THR A 30 -14.56 -11.42 44.43
CA THR A 30 -14.61 -9.95 44.54
C THR A 30 -15.31 -9.31 43.34
N ALA A 31 -15.01 -9.75 42.12
CA ALA A 31 -15.67 -9.24 40.93
C ALA A 31 -17.17 -9.53 40.94
N SER A 32 -17.58 -10.72 41.40
CA SER A 32 -19.00 -11.08 41.50
C SER A 32 -19.72 -10.25 42.56
N ASP A 33 -19.07 -9.95 43.70
CA ASP A 33 -19.62 -9.11 44.76
C ASP A 33 -19.82 -7.66 44.29
N VAL A 34 -18.84 -7.09 43.57
CA VAL A 34 -18.95 -5.75 42.98
C VAL A 34 -20.07 -5.68 41.95
N LEU A 35 -20.18 -6.71 41.11
CA LEU A 35 -21.14 -6.74 40.02
C LEU A 35 -22.57 -7.11 40.45
N GLY A 36 -22.72 -7.78 41.60
CA GLY A 36 -23.99 -8.30 42.09
C GLY A 36 -24.50 -9.53 41.33
N TYR A 37 -23.65 -10.17 40.52
CA TYR A 37 -23.94 -11.41 39.80
C TYR A 37 -22.65 -12.21 39.57
N SER A 38 -22.78 -13.53 39.35
CA SER A 38 -21.61 -14.38 39.11
C SER A 38 -20.98 -14.07 37.74
N ILE A 39 -19.77 -13.50 37.76
CA ILE A 39 -19.03 -13.19 36.53
C ILE A 39 -18.56 -14.45 35.81
N ALA A 40 -18.20 -15.49 36.55
CA ALA A 40 -17.83 -16.78 36.00
C ALA A 40 -19.02 -17.39 35.23
N LYS A 41 -20.19 -17.48 35.87
CA LYS A 41 -21.41 -18.02 35.24
C LYS A 41 -21.83 -17.20 34.00
N LEU A 42 -21.73 -15.87 34.07
CA LEU A 42 -22.00 -15.02 32.92
C LEU A 42 -21.06 -15.33 31.74
N CYS A 43 -19.77 -15.53 31.99
CA CYS A 43 -18.78 -15.76 30.93
C CYS A 43 -18.82 -17.19 30.37
N THR A 44 -19.03 -18.21 31.21
CA THR A 44 -18.95 -19.63 30.81
C THR A 44 -20.30 -20.18 30.34
N GLU A 45 -21.38 -19.87 31.05
CA GLU A 45 -22.70 -20.44 30.79
C GLU A 45 -23.63 -19.47 30.07
N ASP A 46 -23.58 -18.17 30.40
CA ASP A 46 -24.45 -17.12 29.88
C ASP A 46 -25.94 -17.55 29.71
N PRO A 47 -26.59 -18.00 30.81
CA PRO A 47 -27.89 -18.66 30.74
C PRO A 47 -29.03 -17.74 30.25
N ASP A 48 -28.87 -16.43 30.47
CA ASP A 48 -29.87 -15.41 30.14
C ASP A 48 -29.51 -14.62 28.87
N ASP A 49 -28.48 -15.03 28.12
CA ASP A 49 -27.98 -14.33 26.91
C ASP A 49 -27.68 -12.83 27.19
N LYS A 50 -27.08 -12.56 28.35
CA LYS A 50 -26.75 -11.23 28.86
C LYS A 50 -25.37 -10.78 28.41
N LEU A 51 -24.45 -11.69 28.09
CA LEU A 51 -23.07 -11.36 27.75
C LEU A 51 -22.95 -10.44 26.52
N ARG A 52 -23.95 -10.42 25.63
CA ARG A 52 -24.01 -9.51 24.47
C ARG A 52 -24.42 -8.06 24.80
N LEU A 53 -24.98 -7.82 25.98
CA LEU A 53 -25.44 -6.50 26.39
C LEU A 53 -24.26 -5.71 26.97
N THR A 54 -24.04 -4.49 26.49
CA THR A 54 -22.84 -3.67 26.80
C THR A 54 -22.55 -3.53 28.29
N GLN A 55 -23.57 -3.38 29.13
CA GLN A 55 -23.43 -3.27 30.59
C GLN A 55 -22.86 -4.54 31.26
N TYR A 56 -22.98 -5.69 30.61
CA TYR A 56 -22.42 -6.98 31.06
C TYR A 56 -21.13 -7.33 30.30
N THR A 57 -21.08 -7.05 28.98
CA THR A 57 -19.92 -7.33 28.13
C THR A 57 -18.66 -6.61 28.64
N GLN A 58 -18.79 -5.34 29.03
CA GLN A 58 -17.64 -4.53 29.41
C GLN A 58 -16.98 -5.03 30.71
N PRO A 59 -17.73 -5.23 31.82
CA PRO A 59 -17.15 -5.84 33.02
C PRO A 59 -16.55 -7.22 32.77
N ALA A 60 -17.22 -8.07 31.99
CA ALA A 60 -16.77 -9.42 31.69
C ALA A 60 -15.40 -9.43 30.98
N LEU A 61 -15.25 -8.60 29.94
CA LEU A 61 -13.98 -8.46 29.24
C LEU A 61 -12.90 -7.85 30.13
N TYR A 62 -13.21 -6.84 30.96
CA TYR A 62 -12.23 -6.27 31.88
C TYR A 62 -11.69 -7.32 32.86
N VAL A 63 -12.58 -8.13 33.47
CA VAL A 63 -12.17 -9.18 34.40
C VAL A 63 -11.29 -10.21 33.70
N VAL A 64 -11.74 -10.77 32.58
CA VAL A 64 -10.99 -11.81 31.86
C VAL A 64 -9.63 -11.30 31.37
N ASN A 65 -9.57 -10.08 30.84
CA ASN A 65 -8.33 -9.43 30.42
C ASN A 65 -7.36 -9.22 31.60
N ALA A 66 -7.87 -8.77 32.75
CA ALA A 66 -7.06 -8.56 33.95
C ALA A 66 -6.48 -9.89 34.48
N LEU A 67 -7.32 -10.93 34.58
CA LEU A 67 -6.87 -12.25 35.00
C LEU A 67 -5.86 -12.85 34.01
N GLY A 68 -6.08 -12.67 32.70
CA GLY A 68 -5.13 -13.10 31.68
C GLY A 68 -3.78 -12.38 31.77
N TYR A 69 -3.77 -11.10 32.14
CA TYR A 69 -2.54 -10.35 32.41
C TYR A 69 -1.85 -10.83 33.69
N TYR A 70 -2.58 -11.03 34.78
CA TYR A 70 -2.02 -11.57 36.02
C TYR A 70 -1.42 -12.96 35.79
N LYS A 71 -2.09 -13.83 35.02
CA LYS A 71 -1.52 -15.12 34.63
C LYS A 71 -0.18 -14.97 33.94
N ARG A 72 -0.06 -14.08 32.95
CA ARG A 72 1.22 -13.85 32.26
C ARG A 72 2.31 -13.37 33.20
N ARG A 73 1.97 -12.48 34.13
CA ARG A 73 2.90 -11.97 35.13
C ARG A 73 3.35 -13.08 36.09
N ASP A 74 2.41 -13.87 36.58
CA ASP A 74 2.66 -14.95 37.54
C ASP A 74 3.41 -16.13 36.88
N ASP A 75 3.23 -16.33 35.57
CA ASP A 75 4.00 -17.27 34.73
C ASP A 75 5.43 -16.74 34.41
N GLY A 76 5.83 -15.58 34.95
CA GLY A 76 7.18 -15.04 34.84
C GLY A 76 7.51 -14.34 33.52
N GLN A 77 6.51 -13.91 32.74
CA GLN A 77 6.77 -13.17 31.51
C GLN A 77 7.41 -11.81 31.79
N THR A 78 8.34 -11.41 30.92
CA THR A 78 9.01 -10.11 31.00
C THR A 78 7.99 -8.95 30.99
N PRO A 79 8.14 -7.95 31.88
CA PRO A 79 7.30 -6.76 31.88
C PRO A 79 7.30 -6.06 30.52
N PRO A 80 6.15 -5.51 30.08
CA PRO A 80 6.09 -4.75 28.84
C PRO A 80 6.71 -3.35 28.99
N ASP A 81 7.23 -2.81 27.89
CA ASP A 81 7.73 -1.43 27.82
C ASP A 81 6.58 -0.43 27.61
N PHE A 82 5.47 -0.88 27.02
CA PHE A 82 4.27 -0.06 26.75
C PHE A 82 3.00 -0.86 27.02
N ALA A 83 1.91 -0.17 27.35
CA ALA A 83 0.57 -0.75 27.36
C ALA A 83 -0.38 0.05 26.47
N ALA A 84 -1.27 -0.65 25.78
CA ALA A 84 -2.36 -0.03 25.04
C ALA A 84 -3.57 -0.95 25.05
N GLY A 85 -4.77 -0.37 24.95
CA GLY A 85 -5.98 -1.16 24.82
C GLY A 85 -6.99 -0.48 23.93
N HIS A 86 -7.81 -1.26 23.25
CA HIS A 86 -8.79 -0.75 22.31
C HIS A 86 -10.11 -0.50 23.02
N SER A 87 -10.57 0.76 23.03
CA SER A 87 -11.78 1.20 23.73
C SER A 87 -11.74 0.76 25.20
N LEU A 88 -12.63 -0.18 25.60
CA LEU A 88 -12.65 -0.79 26.92
C LEU A 88 -11.28 -1.31 27.38
N GLY A 89 -10.48 -1.89 26.49
CA GLY A 89 -9.18 -2.45 26.85
C GLY A 89 -8.22 -1.43 27.44
N GLU A 90 -8.45 -0.13 27.20
CA GLU A 90 -7.64 0.96 27.79
C GLU A 90 -7.67 0.94 29.33
N TYR A 91 -8.76 0.47 29.95
CA TYR A 91 -8.85 0.30 31.40
C TYR A 91 -7.93 -0.82 31.91
N ASN A 92 -7.80 -1.91 31.15
CA ASN A 92 -6.84 -2.96 31.48
C ASN A 92 -5.39 -2.50 31.25
N ALA A 93 -5.14 -1.64 30.27
CA ALA A 93 -3.82 -1.04 30.07
C ALA A 93 -3.41 -0.13 31.24
N LEU A 94 -4.36 0.66 31.77
CA LEU A 94 -4.16 1.49 32.97
C LEU A 94 -3.98 0.63 34.23
N LEU A 95 -4.75 -0.45 34.38
CA LEU A 95 -4.56 -1.45 35.44
C LEU A 95 -3.16 -2.06 35.38
N ALA A 96 -2.70 -2.48 34.20
CA ALA A 96 -1.38 -3.06 34.01
C ALA A 96 -0.23 -2.09 34.31
N ALA A 97 -0.53 -0.78 34.29
CA ALA A 97 0.39 0.30 34.61
C ALA A 97 0.26 0.83 36.05
N ASP A 98 -0.46 0.12 36.93
CA ASP A 98 -0.70 0.47 38.33
C ASP A 98 -1.33 1.86 38.54
N VAL A 99 -2.18 2.31 37.59
CA VAL A 99 -2.90 3.59 37.72
C VAL A 99 -4.03 3.50 38.76
N PHE A 100 -4.64 2.32 38.87
CA PHE A 100 -5.64 1.95 39.88
C PHE A 100 -5.61 0.44 40.12
N ASP A 101 -6.25 -0.03 41.19
CA ASP A 101 -6.38 -1.45 41.49
C ASP A 101 -7.50 -2.15 40.70
N PHE A 102 -7.54 -3.48 40.78
CA PHE A 102 -8.50 -4.31 40.06
C PHE A 102 -9.96 -3.91 40.33
N GLU A 103 -10.31 -3.73 41.60
CA GLU A 103 -11.67 -3.44 42.03
C GLU A 103 -12.12 -2.05 41.57
N THR A 104 -11.25 -1.04 41.70
CA THR A 104 -11.49 0.31 41.21
C THR A 104 -11.76 0.29 39.72
N GLY A 105 -10.87 -0.34 38.92
CA GLY A 105 -11.07 -0.43 37.49
C GLY A 105 -12.34 -1.19 37.11
N LEU A 106 -12.74 -2.21 37.88
CA LEU A 106 -14.01 -2.92 37.67
C LEU A 106 -15.22 -2.02 37.91
N ARG A 107 -15.23 -1.24 39.00
CA ARG A 107 -16.30 -0.27 39.30
C ARG A 107 -16.39 0.81 38.21
N LEU A 108 -15.25 1.29 37.71
CA LEU A 108 -15.20 2.23 36.59
C LEU A 108 -15.79 1.63 35.31
N VAL A 109 -15.40 0.40 34.97
CA VAL A 109 -15.89 -0.30 33.77
C VAL A 109 -17.37 -0.67 33.88
N GLN A 110 -17.85 -1.10 35.06
CA GLN A 110 -19.26 -1.34 35.33
C GLN A 110 -20.08 -0.07 35.05
N ARG A 111 -19.68 1.06 35.65
CA ARG A 111 -20.38 2.32 35.45
C ARG A 111 -20.31 2.80 34.00
N ARG A 112 -19.18 2.65 33.33
CA ARG A 112 -19.03 2.95 31.90
C ARG A 112 -19.98 2.10 31.06
N GLY A 113 -20.02 0.79 31.31
CA GLY A 113 -20.87 -0.16 30.59
C GLY A 113 -22.35 0.14 30.75
N GLU A 114 -22.79 0.50 31.97
CA GLU A 114 -24.15 0.97 32.25
C GLU A 114 -24.50 2.23 31.44
N LEU A 115 -23.66 3.27 31.53
CA LEU A 115 -23.92 4.55 30.89
C LEU A 115 -23.93 4.44 29.36
N MET A 116 -22.97 3.71 28.79
CA MET A 116 -22.93 3.47 27.35
C MET A 116 -24.09 2.56 26.91
N GLY A 117 -24.39 1.49 27.66
CA GLY A 117 -25.48 0.58 27.36
C GLY A 117 -26.87 1.20 27.46
N ALA A 118 -27.04 2.26 28.25
CA ALA A 118 -28.30 2.99 28.40
C ALA A 118 -28.59 3.96 27.24
N ALA A 119 -27.59 4.32 26.44
CA ALA A 119 -27.79 5.20 25.30
C ALA A 119 -28.67 4.55 24.22
N LYS A 120 -29.56 5.35 23.61
CA LYS A 120 -30.56 4.90 22.63
C LYS A 120 -30.38 5.59 21.28
N ASP A 121 -31.13 5.10 20.29
CA ASP A 121 -31.36 5.75 19.00
C ASP A 121 -30.09 6.00 18.15
N GLY A 122 -29.03 5.22 18.39
CA GLY A 122 -27.79 5.23 17.62
C GLY A 122 -27.42 3.84 17.13
N ALA A 123 -26.55 3.79 16.13
CA ALA A 123 -25.93 2.57 15.64
C ALA A 123 -24.48 2.87 15.22
N MET A 124 -23.75 1.82 14.85
CA MET A 124 -22.39 1.92 14.31
C MET A 124 -22.25 1.04 13.07
N ALA A 125 -21.40 1.43 12.15
CA ALA A 125 -21.04 0.63 10.98
C ALA A 125 -19.54 0.66 10.73
N ALA A 126 -18.95 -0.48 10.39
CA ALA A 126 -17.58 -0.56 9.89
C ALA A 126 -17.55 -0.28 8.40
N VAL A 127 -16.78 0.72 7.99
CA VAL A 127 -16.51 1.09 6.60
C VAL A 127 -15.10 0.62 6.24
N ILE A 128 -14.98 -0.17 5.17
CA ILE A 128 -13.76 -0.85 4.78
C ILE A 128 -13.44 -0.54 3.31
N GLY A 129 -12.20 -0.13 3.06
CA GLY A 129 -11.67 0.13 1.71
C GLY A 129 -11.77 1.59 1.26
N ILE A 130 -11.87 2.53 2.20
CA ILE A 130 -11.83 3.98 1.95
C ILE A 130 -11.00 4.65 3.07
N ASP A 131 -10.23 5.67 2.71
CA ASP A 131 -9.47 6.49 3.66
C ASP A 131 -10.37 7.52 4.38
N GLU A 132 -9.82 8.13 5.44
CA GLU A 132 -10.52 9.12 6.27
C GLU A 132 -11.00 10.33 5.48
N ASP A 133 -10.12 10.95 4.68
CA ASP A 133 -10.44 12.19 3.96
C ASP A 133 -11.55 11.94 2.94
N SER A 134 -11.44 10.85 2.18
CA SER A 134 -12.46 10.44 1.20
C SER A 134 -13.80 10.12 1.86
N LEU A 135 -13.80 9.46 3.03
CA LEU A 135 -15.03 9.16 3.76
C LEU A 135 -15.69 10.42 4.31
N VAL A 136 -14.90 11.32 4.91
CA VAL A 136 -15.38 12.61 5.42
C VAL A 136 -15.98 13.45 4.30
N GLU A 137 -15.31 13.51 3.15
CA GLU A 137 -15.79 14.26 1.99
C GLU A 137 -17.08 13.67 1.44
N LEU A 138 -17.19 12.34 1.33
CA LEU A 138 -18.42 11.65 0.92
C LEU A 138 -19.59 11.98 1.84
N LEU A 139 -19.39 11.90 3.16
CA LEU A 139 -20.44 12.22 4.12
C LEU A 139 -20.87 13.68 4.03
N LYS A 140 -19.93 14.62 3.82
CA LYS A 140 -20.22 16.04 3.62
C LYS A 140 -21.00 16.31 2.34
N GLN A 141 -20.54 15.76 1.21
CA GLN A 141 -21.17 15.93 -0.11
C GLN A 141 -22.63 15.47 -0.14
N HIS A 142 -22.95 14.43 0.65
CA HIS A 142 -24.30 13.88 0.75
C HIS A 142 -25.06 14.38 1.99
N HIS A 143 -24.58 15.43 2.65
CA HIS A 143 -25.20 16.06 3.82
C HIS A 143 -25.49 15.12 5.00
N LEU A 144 -24.68 14.07 5.17
CA LEU A 144 -24.77 13.11 6.26
C LEU A 144 -23.99 13.58 7.50
N THR A 145 -24.23 14.82 7.93
CA THR A 145 -23.48 15.51 9.00
C THR A 145 -23.79 14.99 10.41
N SER A 146 -24.78 14.12 10.55
CA SER A 146 -25.15 13.45 11.81
C SER A 146 -24.32 12.21 12.10
N ILE A 147 -23.38 11.84 11.22
CA ILE A 147 -22.49 10.69 11.38
C ILE A 147 -21.12 11.18 11.85
N ASP A 148 -20.61 10.59 12.94
CA ASP A 148 -19.26 10.79 13.44
C ASP A 148 -18.36 9.59 13.09
N LEU A 149 -17.06 9.84 12.95
CA LEU A 149 -16.04 8.78 12.82
C LEU A 149 -15.64 8.34 14.23
N ALA A 150 -16.13 7.18 14.66
CA ALA A 150 -16.00 6.66 16.03
C ALA A 150 -14.70 5.91 16.28
N ASN A 151 -14.19 5.15 15.31
CA ASN A 151 -12.94 4.42 15.47
C ASN A 151 -12.11 4.45 14.19
N PHE A 152 -10.83 4.76 14.33
CA PHE A 152 -9.82 4.61 13.28
C PHE A 152 -9.06 3.32 13.56
N ASN A 153 -9.63 2.18 13.14
CA ASN A 153 -9.09 0.87 13.49
C ASN A 153 -7.86 0.52 12.65
N THR A 154 -7.87 0.80 11.35
CA THR A 154 -6.70 0.73 10.47
C THR A 154 -6.77 1.87 9.46
N LEU A 155 -5.77 2.04 8.58
CA LEU A 155 -5.82 3.10 7.55
C LEU A 155 -6.96 2.91 6.54
N SER A 156 -7.53 1.70 6.45
CA SER A 156 -8.60 1.37 5.50
C SER A 156 -9.88 0.86 6.18
N GLN A 157 -9.92 0.79 7.51
CA GLN A 157 -11.10 0.41 8.29
C GLN A 157 -11.43 1.48 9.32
N ILE A 158 -12.53 2.19 9.08
CA ILE A 158 -13.07 3.24 9.94
C ILE A 158 -14.45 2.82 10.41
N VAL A 159 -14.74 2.99 11.69
CA VAL A 159 -16.09 2.80 12.23
C VAL A 159 -16.78 4.15 12.29
N ILE A 160 -17.97 4.24 11.70
CA ILE A 160 -18.84 5.40 11.76
C ILE A 160 -19.98 5.15 12.75
N ALA A 161 -20.47 6.20 13.39
CA ALA A 161 -21.52 6.14 14.40
C ALA A 161 -22.52 7.29 14.25
N GLY A 162 -23.81 6.98 14.42
CA GLY A 162 -24.87 7.98 14.32
C GLY A 162 -26.27 7.37 14.27
N PRO A 163 -27.28 8.16 13.88
CA PRO A 163 -28.65 7.68 13.73
C PRO A 163 -28.71 6.56 12.69
N LYS A 164 -29.49 5.51 12.99
CA LYS A 164 -29.56 4.31 12.16
C LYS A 164 -29.93 4.62 10.69
N ASP A 165 -30.87 5.54 10.47
CA ASP A 165 -31.30 5.90 9.13
C ASP A 165 -30.20 6.63 8.33
N ALA A 166 -29.40 7.46 8.98
CA ALA A 166 -28.26 8.11 8.36
C ALA A 166 -27.19 7.08 7.96
N LEU A 167 -26.93 6.08 8.83
CA LEU A 167 -25.99 4.99 8.52
C LEU A 167 -26.46 4.11 7.36
N LEU A 168 -27.77 3.82 7.27
CA LEU A 168 -28.35 3.09 6.13
C LEU A 168 -28.24 3.89 4.81
N GLN A 169 -28.33 5.22 4.87
CA GLN A 169 -28.07 6.08 3.71
C GLN A 169 -26.59 6.05 3.32
N ALA A 170 -25.69 6.18 4.31
CA ALA A 170 -24.25 6.07 4.08
C ALA A 170 -23.87 4.71 3.45
N GLU A 171 -24.42 3.61 3.97
CA GLU A 171 -24.20 2.25 3.46
C GLU A 171 -24.56 2.14 1.97
N LYS A 172 -25.69 2.70 1.55
CA LYS A 172 -26.11 2.69 0.13
C LYS A 172 -25.13 3.46 -0.75
N LEU A 173 -24.68 4.63 -0.32
CA LEU A 173 -23.73 5.47 -1.04
C LEU A 173 -22.36 4.80 -1.16
N LEU A 174 -21.88 4.22 -0.06
CA LEU A 174 -20.61 3.50 0.00
C LEU A 174 -20.64 2.26 -0.89
N THR A 175 -21.73 1.49 -0.82
CA THR A 175 -21.92 0.30 -1.66
C THR A 175 -21.96 0.66 -3.14
N ALA A 176 -22.60 1.79 -3.51
CA ALA A 176 -22.61 2.28 -4.89
C ALA A 176 -21.20 2.63 -5.41
N LYS A 177 -20.27 2.97 -4.51
CA LYS A 177 -18.86 3.23 -4.80
C LYS A 177 -17.96 1.99 -4.59
N GLN A 178 -18.55 0.81 -4.43
CA GLN A 178 -17.83 -0.45 -4.16
C GLN A 178 -17.03 -0.43 -2.84
N VAL A 179 -17.37 0.47 -1.91
CA VAL A 179 -16.81 0.52 -0.55
C VAL A 179 -17.70 -0.32 0.36
N ARG A 180 -17.10 -1.24 1.11
CA ARG A 180 -17.85 -2.15 1.98
C ARG A 180 -18.25 -1.43 3.26
N CYS A 181 -19.53 -1.51 3.62
CA CYS A 181 -20.06 -0.97 4.86
C CYS A 181 -20.84 -2.09 5.57
N VAL A 182 -20.58 -2.32 6.86
CA VAL A 182 -21.17 -3.40 7.64
C VAL A 182 -21.71 -2.83 8.96
N LEU A 183 -23.02 -2.90 9.16
CA LEU A 183 -23.63 -2.53 10.44
C LEU A 183 -23.11 -3.45 11.57
N LEU A 184 -22.72 -2.83 12.68
CA LEU A 184 -22.22 -3.53 13.85
C LEU A 184 -23.39 -3.91 14.78
N ASN A 185 -23.24 -5.04 15.47
CA ASN A 185 -24.25 -5.53 16.42
C ASN A 185 -24.17 -4.76 17.76
N VAL A 186 -24.46 -3.47 17.71
CA VAL A 186 -24.52 -2.57 18.87
C VAL A 186 -25.72 -1.63 18.72
N SER A 187 -26.34 -1.28 19.84
CA SER A 187 -27.60 -0.50 19.90
C SER A 187 -27.40 1.00 20.15
N ALA A 188 -26.15 1.47 20.12
CA ALA A 188 -25.80 2.85 20.42
C ALA A 188 -24.61 3.32 19.58
N ALA A 189 -24.52 4.64 19.38
CA ALA A 189 -23.46 5.32 18.64
C ALA A 189 -22.26 5.63 19.56
N PHE A 190 -21.48 4.62 19.95
CA PHE A 190 -20.33 4.80 20.84
C PHE A 190 -19.24 5.71 20.26
N HIS A 191 -18.42 6.32 21.11
CA HIS A 191 -17.27 7.15 20.70
C HIS A 191 -17.65 8.31 19.77
N SER A 192 -18.81 8.91 20.01
CA SER A 192 -19.39 9.96 19.19
C SER A 192 -20.06 11.05 20.03
N ARG A 193 -20.52 12.12 19.37
CA ARG A 193 -21.30 13.19 20.01
C ARG A 193 -22.53 12.69 20.76
N TYR A 194 -23.09 11.55 20.37
CA TYR A 194 -24.28 10.97 21.00
C TYR A 194 -24.00 10.42 22.41
N MET A 195 -22.73 10.32 22.81
CA MET A 195 -22.33 9.88 24.15
C MET A 195 -21.98 11.05 25.10
N LYS A 196 -22.22 12.31 24.73
CA LYS A 196 -21.84 13.47 25.56
C LYS A 196 -22.50 13.48 26.94
N GLU A 197 -23.77 13.09 27.02
CA GLU A 197 -24.49 12.96 28.30
C GLU A 197 -23.88 11.86 29.18
N ALA A 198 -23.62 10.70 28.60
CA ALA A 198 -22.93 9.59 29.28
C ALA A 198 -21.54 10.00 29.76
N GLN A 199 -20.78 10.75 28.95
CA GLN A 199 -19.49 11.32 29.34
C GLN A 199 -19.64 12.22 30.58
N ALA A 200 -20.58 13.16 30.59
CA ALA A 200 -20.73 14.11 31.70
C ALA A 200 -21.07 13.41 33.03
N VAL A 201 -21.92 12.37 32.96
CA VAL A 201 -22.21 11.54 34.15
C VAL A 201 -20.99 10.75 34.59
N PHE A 202 -20.22 10.20 33.65
CA PHE A 202 -19.02 9.44 33.96
C PHE A 202 -17.90 10.33 34.53
N GLU A 203 -17.75 11.56 34.04
CA GLU A 203 -16.80 12.54 34.53
C GLU A 203 -16.98 12.83 36.02
N ASN A 204 -18.22 13.05 36.46
CA ASN A 204 -18.55 13.22 37.88
C ASN A 204 -18.30 11.95 38.71
N PHE A 205 -18.49 10.78 38.11
CA PHE A 205 -18.19 9.50 38.78
C PHE A 205 -16.69 9.30 38.99
N LEU A 206 -15.87 9.67 38.00
CA LEU A 206 -14.41 9.55 38.08
C LEU A 206 -13.79 10.39 39.21
N GLN A 207 -14.42 11.50 39.60
CA GLN A 207 -13.94 12.36 40.71
C GLN A 207 -13.94 11.67 42.07
N GLN A 208 -14.61 10.52 42.20
CA GLN A 208 -14.66 9.74 43.44
C GLN A 208 -13.43 8.83 43.62
N PHE A 209 -12.55 8.75 42.62
CA PHE A 209 -11.41 7.85 42.59
C PHE A 209 -10.09 8.61 42.47
N THR A 210 -9.04 8.02 43.03
CA THR A 210 -7.66 8.52 42.89
C THR A 210 -6.96 7.76 41.77
N PHE A 211 -6.32 8.49 40.86
CA PHE A 211 -5.54 7.92 39.76
C PHE A 211 -4.06 8.19 39.99
N HIS A 212 -3.25 7.13 39.95
CA HIS A 212 -1.80 7.24 40.01
C HIS A 212 -1.19 7.51 38.64
N ALA A 213 0.04 8.06 38.61
CA ALA A 213 0.78 8.18 37.37
C ALA A 213 1.12 6.77 36.81
N PRO A 214 0.93 6.51 35.50
CA PRO A 214 1.24 5.21 34.92
C PRO A 214 2.73 4.84 35.11
N LYS A 215 3.00 3.64 35.64
CA LYS A 215 4.38 3.13 35.81
C LYS A 215 5.02 2.67 34.51
N ILE A 216 4.19 2.25 33.55
CA ILE A 216 4.58 2.02 32.16
C ILE A 216 3.78 2.98 31.28
N PRO A 217 4.36 3.52 30.19
CA PRO A 217 3.63 4.38 29.27
C PRO A 217 2.39 3.70 28.71
N VAL A 218 1.20 4.26 29.00
CA VAL A 218 -0.08 3.83 28.46
C VAL A 218 -0.48 4.76 27.33
N ILE A 219 -0.78 4.25 26.13
CA ILE A 219 -1.17 5.09 24.99
C ILE A 219 -2.68 5.34 25.00
N ALA A 220 -3.07 6.61 25.11
CA ALA A 220 -4.46 7.00 25.22
C ALA A 220 -5.21 6.89 23.90
N ASN A 221 -6.47 6.42 23.91
CA ASN A 221 -7.25 6.22 22.69
C ASN A 221 -7.61 7.54 21.97
N VAL A 222 -7.86 8.60 22.74
CA VAL A 222 -8.33 9.89 22.21
C VAL A 222 -7.21 10.65 21.49
N THR A 223 -5.98 10.58 22.01
CA THR A 223 -4.85 11.38 21.53
C THR A 223 -3.82 10.55 20.77
N ALA A 224 -3.85 9.22 20.89
CA ALA A 224 -2.79 8.32 20.43
C ALA A 224 -1.40 8.72 20.96
N ARG A 225 -1.35 9.21 22.21
CA ARG A 225 -0.12 9.61 22.92
C ARG A 225 -0.11 9.05 24.33
N PRO A 226 1.05 8.91 24.98
CA PRO A 226 1.12 8.48 26.36
C PRO A 226 0.28 9.36 27.28
N TYR A 227 -0.40 8.75 28.26
CA TYR A 227 -1.02 9.49 29.37
C TYR A 227 0.01 10.38 30.07
N ARG A 228 -0.37 11.61 30.36
CA ARG A 228 0.40 12.51 31.23
C ARG A 228 -0.13 12.43 32.66
N SER A 229 0.74 12.77 33.62
CA SER A 229 0.36 12.84 35.03
C SER A 229 -0.78 13.84 35.23
N GLY A 230 -1.83 13.45 35.95
CA GLY A 230 -3.00 14.29 36.24
C GLY A 230 -4.08 14.32 35.17
N GLU A 231 -3.89 13.71 33.99
CA GLU A 231 -4.85 13.76 32.87
C GLU A 231 -5.74 12.51 32.75
N VAL A 232 -5.57 11.51 33.63
CA VAL A 232 -6.21 10.19 33.48
C VAL A 232 -7.74 10.28 33.50
N ALA A 233 -8.32 10.93 34.51
CA ALA A 233 -9.76 11.04 34.66
C ALA A 233 -10.40 11.78 33.47
N ASP A 234 -9.89 12.97 33.13
CA ASP A 234 -10.38 13.75 31.99
C ASP A 234 -10.29 12.96 30.67
N THR A 235 -9.17 12.27 30.44
CA THR A 235 -8.98 11.49 29.21
C THR A 235 -9.93 10.30 29.13
N LEU A 236 -10.17 9.60 30.24
CA LEU A 236 -11.15 8.50 30.32
C LEU A 236 -12.58 8.98 30.11
N ALA A 237 -12.96 10.14 30.68
CA ALA A 237 -14.25 10.76 30.40
C ALA A 237 -14.40 11.09 28.92
N ARG A 238 -13.40 11.77 28.34
CA ARG A 238 -13.37 12.14 26.91
C ARG A 238 -13.38 10.93 25.99
N GLN A 239 -12.84 9.78 26.40
CA GLN A 239 -12.84 8.56 25.60
C GLN A 239 -14.25 8.08 25.24
N ILE A 240 -15.25 8.31 26.10
CA ILE A 240 -16.63 7.87 25.87
C ILE A 240 -17.26 8.53 24.63
N SER A 241 -16.96 9.81 24.38
CA SER A 241 -17.59 10.59 23.30
C SER A 241 -16.66 11.02 22.16
N ASN A 242 -15.39 10.63 22.20
CA ASN A 242 -14.41 10.94 21.16
C ASN A 242 -13.89 9.66 20.50
N SER A 243 -13.33 9.83 19.29
CA SER A 243 -12.86 8.74 18.47
C SER A 243 -11.74 7.93 19.13
N VAL A 244 -11.76 6.61 18.91
CA VAL A 244 -10.65 5.71 19.24
C VAL A 244 -9.64 5.73 18.08
N ARG A 245 -8.47 6.33 18.31
CA ARG A 245 -7.41 6.49 17.30
C ARG A 245 -6.44 5.30 17.28
N TRP A 246 -6.96 4.09 17.12
CA TRP A 246 -6.15 2.86 17.22
C TRP A 246 -5.01 2.78 16.20
N ALA A 247 -5.26 3.17 14.95
CA ALA A 247 -4.25 3.22 13.91
C ALA A 247 -3.06 4.10 14.33
N ASP A 248 -3.32 5.30 14.86
CA ASP A 248 -2.28 6.20 15.34
C ASP A 248 -1.61 5.70 16.63
N THR A 249 -2.34 5.00 17.51
CA THR A 249 -1.77 4.36 18.71
C THR A 249 -0.68 3.35 18.30
N VAL A 250 -0.95 2.49 17.33
CA VAL A 250 0.02 1.52 16.84
C VAL A 250 1.18 2.21 16.11
N ARG A 251 0.91 3.21 15.28
CA ARG A 251 1.96 3.99 14.60
C ARG A 251 2.85 4.75 15.58
N TYR A 252 2.30 5.26 16.68
CA TYR A 252 3.07 5.86 17.77
C TYR A 252 4.00 4.82 18.41
N LEU A 253 3.47 3.64 18.77
CA LEU A 253 4.27 2.56 19.36
C LEU A 253 5.40 2.12 18.42
N MET A 254 5.13 1.98 17.12
CA MET A 254 6.15 1.71 16.10
C MET A 254 7.22 2.80 16.07
N GLY A 255 6.81 4.07 16.15
CA GLY A 255 7.70 5.23 16.17
C GLY A 255 8.57 5.31 17.42
N ALA A 256 8.05 4.84 18.55
CA ALA A 256 8.75 4.74 19.83
C ALA A 256 9.67 3.51 19.92
N GLY A 257 9.87 2.74 18.84
CA GLY A 257 10.75 1.57 18.81
C GLY A 257 10.12 0.27 19.31
N CYS A 258 8.79 0.20 19.44
CA CYS A 258 8.09 -1.03 19.75
C CYS A 258 8.05 -1.96 18.54
N SER A 259 8.60 -3.16 18.71
CA SER A 259 8.72 -4.18 17.66
C SER A 259 7.89 -5.43 17.92
N GLU A 260 7.49 -5.64 19.18
CA GLU A 260 6.74 -6.80 19.66
C GLU A 260 5.41 -6.38 20.28
N PHE A 261 4.32 -7.02 19.86
CA PHE A 261 2.96 -6.72 20.33
C PHE A 261 2.32 -7.99 20.84
N ALA A 262 1.91 -8.01 22.10
CA ALA A 262 1.31 -9.17 22.75
C ALA A 262 -0.12 -8.88 23.21
N GLU A 263 -1.11 -9.37 22.47
CA GLU A 263 -2.52 -9.27 22.85
C GLU A 263 -2.87 -10.25 23.98
N VAL A 264 -3.63 -9.81 24.98
CA VAL A 264 -4.16 -10.68 26.05
C VAL A 264 -5.47 -11.32 25.60
N GLY A 265 -5.56 -12.65 25.74
CA GLY A 265 -6.83 -13.39 25.60
C GLY A 265 -7.41 -13.51 24.19
N GLY A 266 -6.72 -13.04 23.14
CA GLY A 266 -7.26 -13.04 21.77
C GLY A 266 -6.22 -12.76 20.68
N THR A 267 -6.71 -12.60 19.44
CA THR A 267 -5.90 -12.25 18.25
C THR A 267 -6.53 -11.13 17.41
N VAL A 268 -7.57 -10.47 17.92
CA VAL A 268 -8.32 -9.45 17.17
C VAL A 268 -7.44 -8.21 16.95
N LEU A 269 -6.78 -7.74 18.00
CA LEU A 269 -5.85 -6.61 17.92
C LEU A 269 -4.57 -7.00 17.20
N THR A 270 -4.06 -8.23 17.36
CA THR A 270 -2.89 -8.72 16.61
C THR A 270 -3.12 -8.59 15.11
N LYS A 271 -4.30 -9.00 14.61
CA LYS A 271 -4.65 -8.83 13.18
C LYS A 271 -4.70 -7.36 12.75
N MET A 272 -5.27 -6.47 13.57
CA MET A 272 -5.30 -5.03 13.27
C MET A 272 -3.90 -4.42 13.29
N VAL A 273 -3.06 -4.78 14.26
CA VAL A 273 -1.67 -4.36 14.37
C VAL A 273 -0.88 -4.82 13.15
N ASP A 274 -1.04 -6.07 12.72
CA ASP A 274 -0.37 -6.60 11.54
C ASP A 274 -0.78 -5.85 10.27
N ASP A 275 -2.07 -5.52 10.12
CA ASP A 275 -2.55 -4.69 9.01
C ASP A 275 -1.93 -3.29 9.04
N ILE A 276 -1.93 -2.61 10.18
CA ILE A 276 -1.33 -1.28 10.34
C ILE A 276 0.17 -1.32 10.07
N ARG A 277 0.89 -2.32 10.60
CA ARG A 277 2.34 -2.46 10.38
C ARG A 277 2.69 -2.69 8.92
N LYS A 278 1.79 -3.32 8.14
CA LYS A 278 1.97 -3.55 6.71
C LYS A 278 1.62 -2.33 5.86
N THR A 279 0.74 -1.46 6.34
CA THR A 279 0.11 -0.41 5.52
C THR A 279 0.44 1.02 5.96
N ALA A 280 0.97 1.23 7.16
CA ALA A 280 1.21 2.54 7.75
C ALA A 280 2.67 2.77 8.14
N THR A 281 3.09 4.03 8.10
CA THR A 281 4.41 4.44 8.60
C THR A 281 4.38 4.75 10.10
N PRO A 282 5.47 4.46 10.84
CA PRO A 282 5.65 4.92 12.22
C PRO A 282 5.48 6.45 12.33
N LEU A 283 4.88 6.94 13.43
CA LEU A 283 4.85 8.38 13.70
C LEU A 283 6.23 8.84 14.16
N VAL A 284 6.65 10.04 13.76
CA VAL A 284 7.85 10.68 14.31
C VAL A 284 7.57 11.03 15.78
N VAL A 285 8.24 10.34 16.70
CA VAL A 285 8.17 10.62 18.13
C VAL A 285 9.30 11.61 18.44
N GLY A 286 8.95 12.84 18.80
CA GLY A 286 9.91 13.82 19.32
C GLY A 286 10.40 13.43 20.72
N ASP A 287 11.45 14.11 21.20
CA ASP A 287 11.98 13.92 22.56
C ASP A 287 10.84 14.06 23.60
N PRO A 288 10.63 13.08 24.51
CA PRO A 288 9.60 13.12 25.55
C PRO A 288 9.65 14.35 26.47
N SER A 289 10.75 15.12 26.45
CA SER A 289 10.97 16.29 27.28
C SER A 289 10.48 17.63 26.68
N GLU A 290 10.02 17.67 25.42
CA GLU A 290 9.52 18.91 24.81
C GLU A 290 7.99 19.03 24.80
N PRO A 291 7.43 20.22 25.12
CA PRO A 291 5.99 20.44 25.09
C PRO A 291 5.47 20.51 23.65
N ASN A 292 4.68 19.52 23.26
CA ASN A 292 3.83 19.62 22.06
C ASN A 292 2.68 20.59 22.32
N ASP A 293 2.82 21.81 21.80
CA ASP A 293 1.77 22.83 21.74
C ASP A 293 0.64 22.35 20.82
N VAL A 294 -0.56 22.20 21.40
CA VAL A 294 -1.77 21.84 20.66
C VAL A 294 -2.23 23.09 19.90
N ARG A 295 -1.74 23.29 18.68
CA ARG A 295 -2.30 24.31 17.78
C ARG A 295 -3.50 23.75 17.04
N THR A 296 -4.66 24.02 17.63
CA THR A 296 -5.93 24.19 16.91
C THR A 296 -5.72 25.17 15.76
N GLY A 297 -6.22 24.80 14.58
CA GLY A 297 -6.12 25.63 13.39
C GLY A 297 -6.95 26.91 13.52
N VAL A 298 -6.30 28.03 13.80
CA VAL A 298 -6.71 29.37 13.39
C VAL A 298 -5.44 30.18 13.11
N ARG A 299 -5.27 30.65 11.88
CA ARG A 299 -4.24 31.62 11.47
C ARG A 299 -4.63 33.01 12.00
N PRO A 300 -3.78 33.73 12.75
CA PRO A 300 -3.85 35.18 12.82
C PRO A 300 -2.99 35.80 11.70
N ALA A 301 -3.47 36.94 11.20
CA ALA A 301 -2.83 37.74 10.18
C ALA A 301 -1.41 38.18 10.58
N ALA A 302 -0.51 38.24 9.59
CA ALA A 302 0.85 38.73 9.76
C ALA A 302 0.88 40.26 9.80
N ASP A 303 1.54 40.82 10.80
CA ASP A 303 1.95 42.23 10.87
C ASP A 303 3.45 42.33 10.48
N PRO A 304 3.89 43.32 9.68
CA PRO A 304 5.12 43.21 8.91
C PRO A 304 6.24 44.09 9.47
N THR A 305 7.07 43.58 10.38
CA THR A 305 8.37 44.22 10.68
C THR A 305 9.36 43.23 11.28
N ALA A 306 10.21 42.61 10.45
CA ALA A 306 11.52 42.11 10.87
C ALA A 306 12.38 41.81 9.63
N THR A 307 13.22 42.77 9.29
CA THR A 307 14.33 42.66 8.34
C THR A 307 15.35 41.60 8.82
N ALA A 308 15.51 40.54 8.04
CA ALA A 308 16.70 39.69 8.10
C ALA A 308 17.16 39.39 6.65
N THR A 309 18.35 39.90 6.35
CA THR A 309 19.07 39.88 5.08
C THR A 309 19.20 38.49 4.48
N VAL A 310 18.52 38.26 3.36
CA VAL A 310 18.83 37.18 2.42
C VAL A 310 19.87 37.71 1.44
N THR A 311 21.05 37.09 1.45
CA THR A 311 22.10 37.31 0.46
C THR A 311 21.57 36.88 -0.91
N THR A 312 21.18 37.84 -1.73
CA THR A 312 20.74 37.62 -3.10
C THR A 312 21.92 37.17 -3.94
N ALA A 313 21.85 35.95 -4.45
CA ALA A 313 22.66 35.54 -5.57
C ALA A 313 22.30 36.42 -6.78
N SER A 314 23.30 37.19 -7.21
CA SER A 314 23.45 37.88 -8.49
C SER A 314 22.33 37.61 -9.51
N THR A 315 21.51 38.63 -9.73
CA THR A 315 20.65 38.77 -10.91
C THR A 315 21.51 38.70 -12.16
N ALA A 316 21.47 37.57 -12.85
CA ALA A 316 21.89 37.48 -14.23
C ALA A 316 21.05 38.47 -15.05
N SER A 317 21.75 39.45 -15.61
CA SER A 317 21.28 40.33 -16.67
C SER A 317 20.35 39.62 -17.65
N ALA A 318 19.14 40.14 -17.78
CA ALA A 318 18.24 39.84 -18.88
C ALA A 318 18.84 40.40 -20.18
N ALA A 319 19.85 39.71 -20.70
CA ALA A 319 20.21 39.84 -22.10
C ALA A 319 19.15 39.09 -22.91
N ALA A 320 18.53 39.80 -23.86
CA ALA A 320 17.68 39.24 -24.89
C ALA A 320 18.50 38.27 -25.77
N GLY A 321 18.72 37.06 -25.27
CA GLY A 321 19.28 35.94 -26.00
C GLY A 321 18.15 35.19 -26.69
N THR A 322 18.28 34.93 -27.99
CA THR A 322 17.47 33.98 -28.75
C THR A 322 17.22 32.73 -27.91
N ARG A 323 15.95 32.48 -27.57
CA ARG A 323 15.56 31.30 -26.79
C ARG A 323 15.99 30.06 -27.57
N ALA A 324 16.81 29.21 -26.95
CA ALA A 324 17.28 27.99 -27.59
C ALA A 324 16.08 27.11 -27.98
N THR A 325 16.00 26.74 -29.26
CA THR A 325 14.97 25.84 -29.79
C THR A 325 15.13 24.46 -29.17
N LEU A 326 14.03 23.90 -28.64
CA LEU A 326 14.04 22.55 -28.10
C LEU A 326 14.21 21.53 -29.23
N SER A 327 15.07 20.53 -29.03
CA SER A 327 15.16 19.31 -29.84
C SER A 327 14.88 18.06 -28.98
N ALA A 328 14.67 16.91 -29.63
CA ALA A 328 14.48 15.62 -28.95
C ALA A 328 15.60 15.31 -27.92
N GLU A 329 16.85 15.64 -28.23
CA GLU A 329 18.02 15.45 -27.37
C GLU A 329 18.09 16.40 -26.18
N THR A 330 17.38 17.53 -26.26
CA THR A 330 17.37 18.54 -25.19
C THR A 330 16.22 18.34 -24.21
N LEU A 331 15.18 17.59 -24.58
CA LEU A 331 14.04 17.30 -23.71
C LEU A 331 14.45 16.46 -22.50
N GLY A 332 13.89 16.80 -21.34
CA GLY A 332 14.22 16.18 -20.06
C GLY A 332 15.64 16.48 -19.59
N SER A 333 16.15 15.65 -18.70
CA SER A 333 17.34 15.92 -17.92
C SER A 333 18.64 15.52 -18.61
N ALA A 334 19.57 16.47 -18.73
CA ALA A 334 20.94 16.19 -19.14
C ALA A 334 21.66 15.26 -18.14
N LEU A 335 21.31 15.35 -16.85
CA LEU A 335 21.82 14.46 -15.82
C LEU A 335 21.40 13.01 -16.10
N PHE A 336 20.11 12.78 -16.38
CA PHE A 336 19.60 11.46 -16.75
C PHE A 336 20.36 10.89 -17.96
N ARG A 337 20.46 11.67 -19.04
CA ARG A 337 21.17 11.24 -20.26
C ARG A 337 22.62 10.84 -19.98
N LYS A 338 23.36 11.66 -19.21
CA LYS A 338 24.73 11.35 -18.80
C LYS A 338 24.79 10.11 -17.89
N ARG A 339 23.90 10.00 -16.91
CA ARG A 339 23.86 8.93 -15.91
C ARG A 339 23.63 7.56 -16.53
N PHE A 340 22.73 7.50 -17.51
CA PHE A 340 22.36 6.27 -18.21
C PHE A 340 23.15 6.05 -19.51
N GLY A 341 24.00 6.99 -19.94
CA GLY A 341 24.78 6.87 -21.18
C GLY A 341 23.90 6.89 -22.42
N VAL A 342 22.80 7.66 -22.41
CA VAL A 342 21.79 7.68 -23.47
C VAL A 342 21.67 9.04 -24.14
N LYS A 343 21.19 9.04 -25.38
CA LYS A 343 20.98 10.24 -26.19
C LYS A 343 19.67 10.96 -25.82
N TYR A 344 18.68 10.22 -25.36
CA TYR A 344 17.34 10.73 -25.10
C TYR A 344 16.85 10.40 -23.69
N ALA A 345 16.06 11.31 -23.10
CA ALA A 345 15.45 11.12 -21.79
C ALA A 345 14.15 10.28 -21.88
N TYR A 346 14.29 9.04 -22.36
CA TYR A 346 13.18 8.14 -22.65
C TYR A 346 13.50 6.70 -22.29
N VAL A 347 12.49 6.05 -21.72
CA VAL A 347 12.54 4.67 -21.25
C VAL A 347 11.40 3.84 -21.87
N SER A 348 11.71 2.63 -22.33
CA SER A 348 10.71 1.57 -22.48
C SER A 348 10.70 0.72 -21.21
N GLY A 349 9.60 0.76 -20.47
CA GLY A 349 9.43 -0.05 -19.26
C GLY A 349 9.32 -1.54 -19.56
N ALA A 350 9.50 -2.35 -18.53
CA ALA A 350 9.36 -3.79 -18.66
C ALA A 350 7.90 -4.22 -18.86
N MET A 351 7.70 -5.34 -19.54
CA MET A 351 6.38 -5.95 -19.74
C MET A 351 6.46 -7.44 -19.43
N TYR A 352 5.57 -7.90 -18.54
CA TYR A 352 5.53 -9.23 -17.93
C TYR A 352 5.68 -10.39 -18.95
N ARG A 353 6.29 -11.51 -18.53
CA ARG A 353 6.52 -12.73 -19.33
C ARG A 353 7.27 -12.50 -20.63
N GLY A 354 8.30 -11.67 -20.59
CA GLY A 354 9.17 -11.42 -21.75
C GLY A 354 8.48 -10.68 -22.90
N ILE A 355 7.32 -10.05 -22.67
CA ILE A 355 6.67 -9.21 -23.68
C ILE A 355 7.61 -8.06 -24.07
N ALA A 356 8.30 -7.47 -23.10
CA ALA A 356 9.47 -6.64 -23.40
C ALA A 356 10.64 -7.61 -23.62
N THR A 357 10.93 -7.93 -24.88
CA THR A 357 11.93 -8.95 -25.24
C THR A 357 13.35 -8.40 -25.16
N PRO A 358 14.38 -9.28 -25.11
CA PRO A 358 15.76 -8.85 -25.28
C PRO A 358 15.99 -8.11 -26.62
N LYS A 359 15.33 -8.52 -27.71
CA LYS A 359 15.41 -7.85 -29.02
C LYS A 359 14.91 -6.41 -28.98
N LEU A 360 13.76 -6.19 -28.34
CA LEU A 360 13.20 -4.85 -28.12
C LEU A 360 14.21 -3.98 -27.36
N VAL A 361 14.80 -4.51 -26.29
CA VAL A 361 15.79 -3.79 -25.47
C VAL A 361 17.07 -3.49 -26.27
N VAL A 362 17.56 -4.41 -27.10
CA VAL A 362 18.70 -4.17 -28.01
C VAL A 362 18.42 -2.99 -28.93
N ARG A 363 17.23 -2.93 -29.53
CA ARG A 363 16.84 -1.80 -30.39
C ARG A 363 16.84 -0.48 -29.64
N MET A 364 16.29 -0.45 -28.43
CA MET A 364 16.29 0.74 -27.59
C MET A 364 17.72 1.19 -27.27
N GLY A 365 18.58 0.28 -26.80
CA GLY A 365 19.98 0.58 -26.47
C GLY A 365 20.76 1.14 -27.65
N ARG A 366 20.68 0.51 -28.83
CA ARG A 366 21.36 0.96 -30.07
C ARG A 366 20.88 2.33 -30.55
N ALA A 367 19.63 2.68 -30.25
CA ALA A 367 19.06 3.99 -30.60
C ALA A 367 19.42 5.09 -29.58
N GLY A 368 20.19 4.80 -28.54
CA GLY A 368 20.51 5.74 -27.47
C GLY A 368 19.33 6.02 -26.55
N LEU A 369 18.49 5.01 -26.32
CA LEU A 369 17.37 4.98 -25.36
C LEU A 369 17.63 3.89 -24.30
N VAL A 370 16.83 3.83 -23.24
CA VAL A 370 16.88 2.70 -22.28
C VAL A 370 15.67 1.79 -22.46
N GLY A 371 15.89 0.48 -22.46
CA GLY A 371 14.84 -0.54 -22.38
C GLY A 371 15.06 -1.50 -21.22
N PHE A 372 13.97 -1.97 -20.62
CA PHE A 372 14.00 -2.99 -19.56
C PHE A 372 13.44 -4.33 -20.03
N PHE A 373 14.23 -5.39 -19.88
CA PHE A 373 13.80 -6.76 -20.21
C PHE A 373 12.79 -7.26 -19.18
N GLY A 374 11.64 -7.76 -19.66
CA GLY A 374 10.52 -8.22 -18.85
C GLY A 374 10.72 -9.61 -18.25
N THR A 375 11.55 -9.71 -17.23
CA THR A 375 11.91 -10.99 -16.58
C THR A 375 10.80 -11.59 -15.71
N GLY A 376 9.86 -10.77 -15.24
CA GLY A 376 8.76 -11.24 -14.39
C GLY A 376 7.99 -12.40 -15.01
N GLY A 377 7.89 -13.52 -14.29
CA GLY A 377 7.18 -14.72 -14.74
C GLY A 377 7.94 -15.63 -15.72
N LEU A 378 9.20 -15.32 -16.03
CA LEU A 378 10.09 -16.22 -16.77
C LEU A 378 10.87 -17.14 -15.82
N SER A 379 11.35 -18.27 -16.33
CA SER A 379 12.27 -19.15 -15.63
C SER A 379 13.68 -18.56 -15.56
N PHE A 380 14.49 -18.99 -14.59
CA PHE A 380 15.88 -18.54 -14.47
C PHE A 380 16.72 -18.81 -15.73
N ALA A 381 16.47 -19.93 -16.42
CA ALA A 381 17.17 -20.25 -17.66
C ALA A 381 16.82 -19.27 -18.79
N GLU A 382 15.55 -18.88 -18.93
CA GLU A 382 15.12 -17.88 -19.90
C GLU A 382 15.68 -16.49 -19.57
N ILE A 383 15.72 -16.13 -18.28
CA ILE A 383 16.33 -14.88 -17.82
C ILE A 383 17.82 -14.85 -18.18
N GLU A 384 18.56 -15.92 -17.88
CA GLU A 384 20.00 -16.01 -18.16
C GLU A 384 20.30 -15.95 -19.66
N GLN A 385 19.55 -16.68 -20.48
CA GLN A 385 19.66 -16.60 -21.95
C GLN A 385 19.39 -15.18 -22.46
N GLY A 386 18.39 -14.49 -21.89
CA GLY A 386 18.10 -13.10 -22.20
C GLY A 386 19.26 -12.16 -21.86
N ILE A 387 19.90 -12.35 -20.69
CA ILE A 387 21.07 -11.55 -20.29
C ILE A 387 22.23 -11.77 -21.27
N GLN A 388 22.54 -13.03 -21.59
CA GLN A 388 23.62 -13.38 -22.52
C GLN A 388 23.41 -12.75 -23.90
N TYR A 389 22.18 -12.82 -24.42
CA TYR A 389 21.82 -12.18 -25.68
C TYR A 389 21.98 -10.65 -25.64
N LEU A 390 21.52 -9.99 -24.57
CA LEU A 390 21.69 -8.54 -24.41
C LEU A 390 23.17 -8.15 -24.41
N GLN A 391 23.99 -8.89 -23.67
CA GLN A 391 25.42 -8.62 -23.56
C GLN A 391 26.19 -8.88 -24.86
N SER A 392 25.77 -9.87 -25.66
CA SER A 392 26.38 -10.11 -26.97
C SER A 392 26.00 -9.04 -28.00
N GLU A 393 24.77 -8.53 -27.95
CA GLU A 393 24.25 -7.57 -28.93
C GLU A 393 24.55 -6.10 -28.60
N LEU A 394 24.89 -5.79 -27.34
CA LEU A 394 25.23 -4.46 -26.83
C LEU A 394 26.64 -4.42 -26.20
N PRO A 395 27.71 -4.67 -26.98
CA PRO A 395 29.07 -4.81 -26.45
C PRO A 395 29.75 -3.48 -26.10
N ASN A 396 29.23 -2.34 -26.56
CA ASN A 396 29.89 -1.04 -26.46
C ASN A 396 29.44 -0.24 -25.22
N GLY A 397 28.73 -0.89 -24.29
CA GLY A 397 28.19 -0.24 -23.10
C GLY A 397 26.89 0.51 -23.35
N GLU A 398 26.14 0.18 -24.41
CA GLU A 398 24.80 0.68 -24.63
C GLU A 398 23.88 0.33 -23.44
N ALA A 399 22.93 1.22 -23.13
CA ALA A 399 22.08 1.07 -21.96
C ALA A 399 21.04 -0.04 -22.12
N TYR A 400 21.03 -0.98 -21.17
CA TYR A 400 19.96 -1.95 -20.98
C TYR A 400 19.72 -2.19 -19.49
N GLY A 401 18.50 -2.57 -19.13
CA GLY A 401 18.18 -2.99 -17.77
C GLY A 401 17.30 -4.23 -17.73
N LEU A 402 17.15 -4.81 -16.54
CA LEU A 402 16.27 -5.94 -16.29
C LEU A 402 15.22 -5.57 -15.26
N ASN A 403 14.01 -6.10 -15.40
CA ASN A 403 12.99 -5.94 -14.39
C ASN A 403 13.32 -6.76 -13.13
N LEU A 404 12.92 -6.27 -11.95
CA LEU A 404 12.88 -7.04 -10.71
C LEU A 404 11.51 -6.79 -10.10
N LEU A 405 10.70 -7.85 -9.99
CA LEU A 405 9.41 -7.80 -9.32
C LEU A 405 9.58 -8.18 -7.85
N ALA A 406 8.97 -7.41 -6.97
CA ALA A 406 8.86 -7.79 -5.56
C ALA A 406 8.11 -9.10 -5.39
N ASN A 407 8.62 -10.00 -4.55
CA ASN A 407 7.94 -11.25 -4.21
C ASN A 407 7.88 -11.46 -2.70
N TYR A 408 6.85 -10.88 -2.07
CA TYR A 408 6.65 -10.97 -0.62
C TYR A 408 6.18 -12.34 -0.14
N ALA A 409 5.47 -13.08 -0.99
CA ALA A 409 5.02 -14.43 -0.66
C ALA A 409 6.18 -15.41 -0.65
N TYR A 410 7.12 -15.25 -1.59
CA TYR A 410 8.28 -16.14 -1.74
C TYR A 410 9.58 -15.33 -1.95
N PRO A 411 10.14 -14.73 -0.88
CA PRO A 411 11.32 -13.87 -0.95
C PRO A 411 12.57 -14.54 -1.53
N GLU A 412 12.66 -15.87 -1.44
CA GLU A 412 13.76 -16.66 -1.98
C GLU A 412 13.86 -16.56 -3.51
N PHE A 413 12.74 -16.49 -4.23
CA PHE A 413 12.78 -16.32 -5.70
C PHE A 413 13.33 -14.94 -6.09
N GLU A 414 12.97 -13.90 -5.35
CA GLU A 414 13.52 -12.56 -5.55
C GLU A 414 15.03 -12.56 -5.27
N ARG A 415 15.46 -13.26 -4.21
CA ARG A 415 16.87 -13.44 -3.87
C ARG A 415 17.66 -14.14 -4.96
N GLN A 416 17.17 -15.27 -5.46
CA GLN A 416 17.81 -16.04 -6.53
C GLN A 416 17.90 -15.25 -7.84
N THR A 417 16.88 -14.43 -8.14
CA THR A 417 16.88 -13.52 -9.28
C THR A 417 18.00 -12.48 -9.16
N VAL A 418 18.14 -11.84 -8.00
CA VAL A 418 19.23 -10.89 -7.74
C VAL A 418 20.60 -11.56 -7.83
N GLU A 419 20.75 -12.77 -7.30
CA GLU A 419 22.01 -13.52 -7.41
C GLU A 419 22.35 -13.90 -8.85
N LEU A 420 21.36 -14.23 -9.68
CA LEU A 420 21.54 -14.43 -11.11
C LEU A 420 22.03 -13.14 -11.80
N TYR A 421 21.44 -11.99 -11.45
CA TYR A 421 21.83 -10.68 -11.99
C TYR A 421 23.26 -10.31 -11.61
N LEU A 422 23.64 -10.50 -10.35
CA LEU A 422 24.98 -10.23 -9.85
C LEU A 422 26.03 -11.13 -10.51
N ARG A 423 25.75 -12.43 -10.64
CA ARG A 423 26.64 -13.40 -11.31
C ARG A 423 26.88 -13.06 -12.78
N ASN A 424 25.86 -12.53 -13.45
CA ASN A 424 25.95 -12.10 -14.85
C ASN A 424 26.32 -10.61 -15.01
N ASN A 425 26.77 -9.91 -13.96
CA ASN A 425 27.21 -8.51 -14.01
C ASN A 425 26.15 -7.55 -14.62
N VAL A 426 24.88 -7.78 -14.31
CA VAL A 426 23.78 -6.85 -14.62
C VAL A 426 23.93 -5.61 -13.72
N ARG A 427 23.93 -4.43 -14.33
CA ARG A 427 24.21 -3.15 -13.64
C ARG A 427 23.00 -2.27 -13.41
N LEU A 428 21.91 -2.51 -14.12
CA LEU A 428 20.72 -1.68 -14.08
C LEU A 428 19.47 -2.56 -13.95
N ILE A 429 18.65 -2.26 -12.95
CA ILE A 429 17.34 -2.89 -12.79
C ILE A 429 16.21 -1.86 -12.70
N GLU A 430 15.03 -2.24 -13.19
CA GLU A 430 13.76 -1.57 -12.88
C GLU A 430 13.10 -2.34 -11.75
N ALA A 431 13.02 -1.74 -10.56
CA ALA A 431 12.36 -2.33 -9.40
C ALA A 431 10.87 -1.95 -9.42
N ALA A 432 9.99 -2.94 -9.56
CA ALA A 432 8.55 -2.75 -9.66
C ALA A 432 7.78 -3.62 -8.64
N ALA A 433 6.56 -3.18 -8.30
CA ALA A 433 5.68 -3.81 -7.30
C ALA A 433 6.22 -3.84 -5.85
N PHE A 434 7.26 -3.08 -5.54
CA PHE A 434 7.76 -2.95 -4.17
C PHE A 434 6.85 -2.04 -3.34
N MET A 435 6.36 -2.55 -2.21
CA MET A 435 5.67 -1.79 -1.15
C MET A 435 6.61 -1.46 0.02
N GLN A 436 7.69 -2.22 0.18
CA GLN A 436 8.72 -2.06 1.20
C GLN A 436 10.07 -2.59 0.69
N MET A 437 11.16 -2.15 1.31
CA MET A 437 12.51 -2.62 0.98
C MET A 437 12.70 -4.08 1.39
N THR A 438 13.30 -4.87 0.50
CA THR A 438 13.61 -6.28 0.74
C THR A 438 15.13 -6.49 0.87
N PRO A 439 15.56 -7.56 1.55
CA PRO A 439 16.98 -7.92 1.60
C PRO A 439 17.60 -8.15 0.21
N ALA A 440 16.85 -8.73 -0.74
CA ALA A 440 17.37 -8.99 -2.09
C ALA A 440 17.60 -7.69 -2.89
N LEU A 441 16.65 -6.76 -2.90
CA LEU A 441 16.80 -5.45 -3.54
C LEU A 441 17.97 -4.66 -2.94
N VAL A 442 18.06 -4.62 -1.61
CA VAL A 442 19.16 -3.94 -0.90
C VAL A 442 20.49 -4.60 -1.22
N LEU A 443 20.56 -5.94 -1.27
CA LEU A 443 21.78 -6.64 -1.66
C LEU A 443 22.26 -6.22 -3.05
N PHE A 444 21.37 -6.18 -4.04
CA PHE A 444 21.71 -5.74 -5.39
C PHE A 444 22.37 -4.35 -5.36
N ARG A 445 21.73 -3.40 -4.68
CA ARG A 445 22.26 -2.03 -4.54
C ARG A 445 23.64 -2.00 -3.88
N LEU A 446 23.77 -2.63 -2.71
CA LEU A 446 24.97 -2.51 -1.88
C LEU A 446 26.19 -3.22 -2.48
N LYS A 447 25.98 -4.31 -3.22
CA LYS A 447 27.07 -5.00 -3.95
C LYS A 447 27.76 -4.11 -4.98
N GLY A 448 27.09 -3.06 -5.44
CA GLY A 448 27.65 -2.08 -6.38
C GLY A 448 28.47 -0.97 -5.74
N LEU A 449 28.49 -0.87 -4.40
CA LEU A 449 29.14 0.24 -3.69
C LEU A 449 30.63 -0.01 -3.47
N LYS A 450 31.43 1.04 -3.71
CA LYS A 450 32.87 1.07 -3.43
C LYS A 450 33.34 2.50 -3.19
N ARG A 451 34.34 2.71 -2.35
CA ARG A 451 35.04 4.00 -2.24
C ARG A 451 36.07 4.17 -3.36
N ARG A 452 36.04 5.32 -4.04
CA ARG A 452 37.08 5.73 -5.01
C ARG A 452 38.34 6.23 -4.30
N GLN A 453 39.44 6.34 -5.06
CA GLN A 453 40.71 6.86 -4.53
C GLN A 453 40.61 8.31 -4.03
N ASP A 454 39.71 9.11 -4.62
CA ASP A 454 39.42 10.50 -4.20
C ASP A 454 38.44 10.60 -3.01
N GLY A 455 38.03 9.47 -2.44
CA GLY A 455 37.10 9.39 -1.31
C GLY A 455 35.61 9.46 -1.69
N SER A 456 35.26 9.71 -2.95
CA SER A 456 33.88 9.69 -3.44
C SER A 456 33.32 8.26 -3.51
N ILE A 457 31.99 8.14 -3.53
CA ILE A 457 31.30 6.85 -3.57
C ILE A 457 31.03 6.47 -5.02
N GLU A 458 31.53 5.31 -5.44
CA GLU A 458 31.12 4.67 -6.70
C GLU A 458 29.90 3.79 -6.45
N SER A 459 28.87 3.93 -7.28
CA SER A 459 27.73 3.02 -7.32
C SER A 459 27.63 2.38 -8.70
N ARG A 460 28.04 1.11 -8.81
CA ARG A 460 27.99 0.34 -10.06
C ARG A 460 26.61 -0.23 -10.38
N HIS A 461 25.79 -0.46 -9.36
CA HIS A 461 24.46 -1.03 -9.49
C HIS A 461 23.41 0.07 -9.31
N ARG A 462 22.65 0.33 -10.36
CA ARG A 462 21.59 1.32 -10.39
C ARG A 462 20.23 0.66 -10.36
N ILE A 463 19.31 1.31 -9.65
CA ILE A 463 17.92 0.89 -9.52
C ILE A 463 17.08 2.04 -10.02
N MET A 464 16.26 1.80 -11.04
CA MET A 464 15.15 2.67 -11.38
C MET A 464 13.91 2.17 -10.62
N ALA A 465 13.47 2.91 -9.60
CA ALA A 465 12.33 2.52 -8.79
C ALA A 465 11.03 2.97 -9.46
N LYS A 466 10.17 2.04 -9.87
CA LYS A 466 8.87 2.34 -10.45
C LYS A 466 7.80 2.29 -9.35
N VAL A 467 7.25 3.46 -9.00
CA VAL A 467 6.42 3.65 -7.80
C VAL A 467 5.23 4.55 -8.11
N SER A 468 4.12 4.35 -7.39
CA SER A 468 2.92 5.19 -7.53
C SER A 468 2.49 5.84 -6.20
N ARG A 469 3.12 5.46 -5.08
CA ARG A 469 2.77 5.92 -3.72
C ARG A 469 3.91 6.70 -3.05
N PRO A 470 3.65 7.88 -2.44
CA PRO A 470 4.69 8.72 -1.84
C PRO A 470 5.54 8.01 -0.79
N GLU A 471 4.94 7.19 0.06
CA GLU A 471 5.62 6.44 1.12
C GLU A 471 6.59 5.39 0.57
N VAL A 472 6.29 4.79 -0.58
CA VAL A 472 7.19 3.87 -1.27
C VAL A 472 8.34 4.63 -1.92
N ALA A 473 8.02 5.75 -2.59
CA ALA A 473 9.03 6.64 -3.15
C ALA A 473 10.01 7.14 -2.08
N GLU A 474 9.51 7.52 -0.89
CA GLU A 474 10.33 7.92 0.25
C GLU A 474 11.30 6.81 0.69
N ALA A 475 10.83 5.56 0.74
CA ALA A 475 11.66 4.42 1.11
C ALA A 475 12.82 4.20 0.11
N PHE A 476 12.57 4.35 -1.19
CA PHE A 476 13.62 4.26 -2.21
C PHE A 476 14.59 5.46 -2.19
N MET A 477 14.08 6.66 -1.91
CA MET A 477 14.88 7.88 -1.78
C MET A 477 15.67 7.96 -0.46
N SER A 478 15.43 7.06 0.48
CA SER A 478 16.14 6.98 1.76
C SER A 478 17.33 6.02 1.67
N PRO A 479 18.28 6.05 2.63
CA PRO A 479 19.28 4.99 2.77
C PRO A 479 18.61 3.64 3.03
N ALA A 480 19.31 2.56 2.70
CA ALA A 480 18.82 1.21 2.99
C ALA A 480 18.54 1.04 4.50
N PRO A 481 17.42 0.40 4.91
CA PRO A 481 17.11 0.23 6.32
C PRO A 481 18.21 -0.50 7.08
N GLU A 482 18.67 0.07 8.20
CA GLU A 482 19.84 -0.44 8.93
C GLU A 482 19.70 -1.92 9.31
N HIS A 483 18.51 -2.36 9.71
CA HIS A 483 18.28 -3.77 10.07
C HIS A 483 18.54 -4.73 8.89
N ILE A 484 18.22 -4.34 7.66
CA ILE A 484 18.50 -5.13 6.45
C ILE A 484 20.00 -5.10 6.14
N VAL A 485 20.63 -3.93 6.27
CA VAL A 485 22.10 -3.79 6.06
C VAL A 485 22.87 -4.67 7.04
N GLN A 486 22.51 -4.64 8.33
CA GLN A 486 23.14 -5.45 9.36
C GLN A 486 22.87 -6.94 9.19
N GLN A 487 21.67 -7.32 8.75
CA GLN A 487 21.37 -8.70 8.38
C GLN A 487 22.32 -9.18 7.27
N LEU A 488 22.42 -8.45 6.16
CA LEU A 488 23.28 -8.82 5.03
C LEU A 488 24.77 -8.85 5.42
N LEU A 489 25.21 -7.94 6.29
CA LEU A 489 26.58 -7.93 6.80
C LEU A 489 26.87 -9.18 7.64
N LYS A 490 25.97 -9.52 8.56
CA LYS A 490 26.07 -10.71 9.41
C LYS A 490 26.08 -12.00 8.60
N GLU A 491 25.31 -12.06 7.53
CA GLU A 491 25.26 -13.18 6.58
C GLU A 491 26.48 -13.25 5.64
N GLY A 492 27.44 -12.31 5.75
CA GLY A 492 28.62 -12.23 4.89
C GLY A 492 28.30 -11.82 3.44
N GLN A 493 27.09 -11.30 3.20
CA GLN A 493 26.61 -10.94 1.87
C GLN A 493 27.08 -9.56 1.42
N ILE A 494 27.50 -8.70 2.34
CA ILE A 494 28.15 -7.41 2.03
C ILE A 494 29.37 -7.22 2.90
N THR A 495 30.29 -6.35 2.47
CA THR A 495 31.48 -5.98 3.27
C THR A 495 31.13 -4.90 4.29
N ALA A 496 32.00 -4.72 5.30
CA ALA A 496 31.87 -3.62 6.25
C ALA A 496 31.94 -2.24 5.56
N GLU A 497 32.76 -2.10 4.51
CA GLU A 497 32.80 -0.89 3.69
C GLU A 497 31.45 -0.64 3.00
N GLN A 498 30.85 -1.65 2.39
CA GLN A 498 29.54 -1.52 1.75
C GLN A 498 28.45 -1.13 2.75
N ALA A 499 28.47 -1.69 3.96
CA ALA A 499 27.53 -1.35 5.03
C ALA A 499 27.70 0.10 5.53
N GLU A 500 28.93 0.61 5.62
CA GLU A 500 29.18 2.02 5.95
C GLU A 500 28.70 2.96 4.85
N LEU A 501 29.05 2.65 3.60
CA LEU A 501 28.64 3.44 2.43
C LEU A 501 27.13 3.48 2.23
N ALA A 502 26.42 2.41 2.62
CA ALA A 502 24.96 2.29 2.52
C ALA A 502 24.20 3.47 3.18
N LYS A 503 24.78 4.07 4.22
CA LYS A 503 24.18 5.19 4.98
C LYS A 503 24.21 6.52 4.22
N ARG A 504 25.07 6.60 3.20
CA ARG A 504 25.44 7.85 2.51
C ARG A 504 24.86 7.95 1.10
N VAL A 505 24.12 6.94 0.67
CA VAL A 505 23.47 6.90 -0.63
C VAL A 505 22.01 6.47 -0.46
N PRO A 506 21.09 6.90 -1.34
CA PRO A 506 19.74 6.36 -1.35
C PRO A 506 19.76 4.92 -1.88
N VAL A 507 18.68 4.18 -1.66
CA VAL A 507 18.45 2.91 -2.36
C VAL A 507 18.35 3.15 -3.87
N SER A 508 17.71 4.24 -4.30
CA SER A 508 17.61 4.64 -5.70
C SER A 508 17.68 6.17 -5.87
N GLU A 509 18.51 6.61 -6.82
CA GLU A 509 18.53 8.00 -7.30
C GLU A 509 17.50 8.28 -8.42
N ASP A 510 16.89 7.25 -8.98
CA ASP A 510 16.12 7.32 -10.22
C ASP A 510 14.71 6.79 -9.96
N ILE A 511 13.75 7.70 -9.75
CA ILE A 511 12.39 7.37 -9.33
C ILE A 511 11.45 7.62 -10.51
N CYS A 512 10.82 6.57 -11.01
CA CYS A 512 9.81 6.63 -12.05
C CYS A 512 8.42 6.58 -11.41
N ILE A 513 7.68 7.69 -11.53
CA ILE A 513 6.32 7.80 -11.01
C ILE A 513 5.36 7.19 -12.02
N GLU A 514 4.70 6.10 -11.63
CA GLU A 514 3.71 5.42 -12.45
C GLU A 514 2.31 5.89 -12.09
N ALA A 515 1.71 6.64 -13.00
CA ALA A 515 0.30 7.03 -12.96
C ALA A 515 -0.58 5.90 -13.57
N ASP A 516 -1.75 6.24 -14.10
CA ASP A 516 -2.61 5.25 -14.76
C ASP A 516 -1.91 4.59 -15.98
N SER A 517 -1.69 3.28 -15.89
CA SER A 517 -0.89 2.50 -16.83
C SER A 517 -1.56 1.17 -17.17
N GLY A 518 -1.07 0.49 -18.21
CA GLY A 518 -1.49 -0.88 -18.52
C GLY A 518 -0.82 -1.89 -17.58
N GLY A 519 -1.53 -2.96 -17.21
CA GLY A 519 -1.07 -3.88 -16.16
C GLY A 519 -1.41 -3.36 -14.77
N HIS A 520 -0.65 -3.72 -13.74
CA HIS A 520 -0.88 -3.24 -12.37
C HIS A 520 -0.82 -1.72 -12.30
N THR A 521 -1.88 -1.13 -11.74
CA THR A 521 -1.99 0.32 -11.55
C THR A 521 -3.00 0.63 -10.44
N ASP A 522 -2.80 1.75 -9.76
CA ASP A 522 -3.75 2.34 -8.81
C ASP A 522 -4.68 3.38 -9.46
N GLY A 523 -4.55 3.61 -10.77
CA GLY A 523 -5.32 4.62 -11.48
C GLY A 523 -4.91 6.06 -11.14
N GLY A 524 -3.66 6.26 -10.71
CA GLY A 524 -3.13 7.57 -10.36
C GLY A 524 -3.28 8.60 -11.48
N ILE A 525 -3.68 9.82 -11.13
CA ILE A 525 -3.81 10.93 -12.09
C ILE A 525 -2.45 11.64 -12.20
N PRO A 526 -1.79 11.69 -13.37
CA PRO A 526 -0.42 12.18 -13.49
C PRO A 526 -0.27 13.65 -13.07
N THR A 527 -1.26 14.50 -13.36
CA THR A 527 -1.27 15.93 -13.00
C THR A 527 -1.44 16.20 -11.51
N VAL A 528 -1.80 15.19 -10.72
CA VAL A 528 -1.92 15.29 -9.26
C VAL A 528 -0.75 14.57 -8.60
N LEU A 529 -0.48 13.34 -9.03
CA LEU A 529 0.51 12.47 -8.45
C LEU A 529 1.94 13.01 -8.66
N PHE A 530 2.27 13.43 -9.89
CA PHE A 530 3.64 13.82 -10.21
C PHE A 530 4.10 15.09 -9.46
N PRO A 531 3.31 16.18 -9.37
CA PRO A 531 3.67 17.35 -8.56
C PRO A 531 3.85 17.02 -7.07
N ALA A 532 3.03 16.14 -6.50
CA ALA A 532 3.20 15.69 -5.11
C ALA A 532 4.54 14.95 -4.91
N MET A 533 4.93 14.12 -5.86
CA MET A 533 6.22 13.41 -5.86
C MET A 533 7.41 14.36 -6.04
N LEU A 534 7.28 15.43 -6.81
CA LEU A 534 8.30 16.49 -6.90
C LEU A 534 8.46 17.24 -5.58
N GLN A 535 7.38 17.44 -4.82
CA GLN A 535 7.48 18.02 -3.48
C GLN A 535 8.16 17.07 -2.49
N LEU A 536 7.91 15.77 -2.62
CA LEU A 536 8.65 14.75 -1.87
C LEU A 536 10.14 14.78 -2.23
N LYS A 537 10.50 14.80 -3.52
CA LYS A 537 11.90 14.95 -3.99
C LYS A 537 12.62 16.08 -3.26
N ARG A 538 12.04 17.29 -3.23
CA ARG A 538 12.63 18.47 -2.55
C ARG A 538 12.80 18.27 -1.04
N THR A 539 11.89 17.53 -0.42
CA THR A 539 11.99 17.19 1.00
C THR A 539 13.16 16.23 1.24
N MET A 540 13.31 15.23 0.38
CA MET A 540 14.38 14.23 0.49
C MET A 540 15.76 14.82 0.18
N GLU A 541 15.87 15.70 -0.83
CA GLU A 541 17.11 16.42 -1.15
C GLU A 541 17.58 17.27 0.03
N ARG A 542 16.66 18.01 0.68
CA ARG A 542 16.99 18.79 1.88
C ARG A 542 17.34 17.93 3.09
N LYS A 543 16.66 16.79 3.25
CA LYS A 543 16.84 15.88 4.39
C LYS A 543 18.20 15.20 4.36
N PHE A 544 18.63 14.72 3.19
CA PHE A 544 19.83 13.87 3.09
C PHE A 544 21.03 14.54 2.45
N GLY A 545 20.84 15.56 1.60
CA GLY A 545 21.94 16.27 0.96
C GLY A 545 22.88 15.37 0.16
N TYR A 546 22.34 14.37 -0.55
CA TYR A 546 23.13 13.44 -1.36
C TYR A 546 23.95 14.16 -2.44
N ALA A 547 25.12 13.60 -2.76
CA ALA A 547 26.02 14.17 -3.76
C ALA A 547 25.44 14.13 -5.18
N GLU A 548 24.69 13.07 -5.52
CA GLU A 548 23.98 12.97 -6.79
C GLU A 548 22.50 13.40 -6.60
N PRO A 549 21.95 14.27 -7.48
CA PRO A 549 20.53 14.62 -7.43
C PRO A 549 19.63 13.46 -7.84
N PHE A 550 18.38 13.47 -7.37
CA PHE A 550 17.38 12.54 -7.86
C PHE A 550 16.95 12.88 -9.30
N CYS A 551 16.71 11.86 -10.12
CA CYS A 551 15.97 11.99 -11.37
C CYS A 551 14.54 11.48 -11.16
N MET A 552 13.54 12.30 -11.54
CA MET A 552 12.12 11.98 -11.43
C MET A 552 11.54 11.75 -12.81
N GLY A 553 11.17 10.51 -13.13
CA GLY A 553 10.49 10.17 -14.37
C GLY A 553 8.98 10.09 -14.22
N LEU A 554 8.25 10.23 -15.32
CA LEU A 554 6.81 9.98 -15.36
C LEU A 554 6.48 8.84 -16.33
N ALA A 555 5.63 7.92 -15.87
CA ALA A 555 5.03 6.83 -16.61
C ALA A 555 3.49 6.88 -16.47
N GLY A 556 2.79 6.17 -17.36
CA GLY A 556 1.33 6.11 -17.37
C GLY A 556 0.70 7.24 -18.19
N GLY A 557 -0.22 6.89 -19.10
CA GLY A 557 -0.89 7.84 -19.99
C GLY A 557 -0.05 8.44 -21.14
N ILE A 558 1.23 8.08 -21.28
CA ILE A 558 2.13 8.68 -22.30
C ILE A 558 2.11 7.85 -23.60
N GLY A 559 1.40 8.33 -24.60
CA GLY A 559 1.33 7.73 -25.94
C GLY A 559 1.35 8.72 -27.10
N THR A 560 1.35 10.03 -26.84
CA THR A 560 1.35 11.09 -27.87
C THR A 560 2.33 12.21 -27.52
N PRO A 561 2.74 13.04 -28.50
CA PRO A 561 3.61 14.18 -28.26
C PRO A 561 3.08 15.16 -27.19
N GLU A 562 1.77 15.38 -27.13
CA GLU A 562 1.14 16.28 -26.16
C GLU A 562 1.20 15.72 -24.73
N ALA A 563 0.99 14.41 -24.57
CA ALA A 563 1.10 13.76 -23.26
C ALA A 563 2.56 13.79 -22.75
N ALA A 564 3.52 13.54 -23.64
CA ALA A 564 4.94 13.68 -23.32
C ALA A 564 5.33 15.14 -23.03
N ALA A 565 4.82 16.10 -23.79
CA ALA A 565 5.00 17.53 -23.54
C ALA A 565 4.48 17.93 -22.16
N ALA A 566 3.29 17.46 -21.79
CA ALA A 566 2.72 17.70 -20.47
C ALA A 566 3.61 17.12 -19.35
N ALA A 567 4.13 15.91 -19.53
CA ALA A 567 5.07 15.29 -18.58
C ALA A 567 6.32 16.16 -18.36
N PHE A 568 6.99 16.57 -19.44
CA PHE A 568 8.18 17.42 -19.35
C PHE A 568 7.87 18.80 -18.76
N MET A 569 6.73 19.40 -19.11
CA MET A 569 6.29 20.69 -18.55
C MET A 569 6.00 20.63 -17.06
N MET A 570 5.54 19.48 -16.54
CA MET A 570 5.40 19.28 -15.10
C MET A 570 6.75 19.09 -14.39
N GLY A 571 7.84 18.89 -15.13
CA GLY A 571 9.20 18.75 -14.59
C GLY A 571 9.75 17.33 -14.62
N ALA A 572 9.23 16.45 -15.50
CA ALA A 572 9.80 15.12 -15.66
C ALA A 572 11.23 15.18 -16.21
N ASP A 573 12.16 14.53 -15.50
CA ASP A 573 13.54 14.36 -15.93
C ASP A 573 13.64 13.36 -17.10
N PHE A 574 12.70 12.42 -17.20
CA PHE A 574 12.55 11.47 -18.31
C PHE A 574 11.09 10.98 -18.39
N ILE A 575 10.71 10.40 -19.54
CA ILE A 575 9.42 9.74 -19.71
C ILE A 575 9.60 8.23 -19.89
N LEU A 576 8.60 7.45 -19.46
CA LEU A 576 8.55 6.01 -19.66
C LEU A 576 7.26 5.60 -20.36
N THR A 577 7.40 4.72 -21.34
CA THR A 577 6.29 4.16 -22.11
C THR A 577 6.22 2.63 -21.95
N GLY A 578 5.02 2.08 -22.07
CA GLY A 578 4.76 0.63 -21.97
C GLY A 578 3.75 0.15 -23.00
N SER A 579 2.48 0.57 -22.88
CA SER A 579 1.39 0.07 -23.74
C SER A 579 1.63 0.24 -25.25
N ILE A 580 2.28 1.33 -25.67
CA ILE A 580 2.64 1.54 -27.09
C ILE A 580 3.73 0.57 -27.56
N ASN A 581 4.65 0.18 -26.67
CA ASN A 581 5.76 -0.72 -26.99
C ASN A 581 5.29 -2.17 -27.14
N GLN A 582 4.19 -2.56 -26.48
CA GLN A 582 3.59 -3.88 -26.67
C GLN A 582 3.05 -4.08 -28.09
N CYS A 583 2.60 -3.01 -28.75
CA CYS A 583 2.09 -3.03 -30.11
C CYS A 583 3.21 -2.76 -31.13
N THR A 584 4.34 -3.47 -31.02
CA THR A 584 5.49 -3.35 -31.92
C THR A 584 5.94 -4.72 -32.41
N VAL A 585 6.71 -4.74 -33.49
CA VAL A 585 7.17 -6.01 -34.08
C VAL A 585 8.05 -6.81 -33.12
N ASP A 586 8.87 -6.15 -32.31
CA ASP A 586 9.83 -6.77 -31.40
C ASP A 586 9.24 -7.19 -30.04
N ALA A 587 7.98 -6.84 -29.76
CA ALA A 587 7.30 -7.26 -28.54
C ALA A 587 6.96 -8.76 -28.55
N GLY A 588 7.18 -9.42 -27.42
CA GLY A 588 7.01 -10.86 -27.19
C GLY A 588 5.56 -11.24 -26.92
N THR A 589 4.65 -10.82 -27.78
CA THR A 589 3.23 -11.20 -27.74
C THR A 589 2.79 -11.65 -29.12
N SER A 590 1.65 -12.33 -29.22
CA SER A 590 1.18 -12.88 -30.50
C SER A 590 0.79 -11.78 -31.48
N ASP A 591 0.91 -12.10 -32.77
CA ASP A 591 0.47 -11.23 -33.85
C ASP A 591 -1.04 -10.94 -33.77
N ASP A 592 -1.84 -11.88 -33.23
CA ASP A 592 -3.27 -11.67 -33.00
C ASP A 592 -3.51 -10.58 -31.94
N VAL A 593 -2.75 -10.60 -30.85
CA VAL A 593 -2.78 -9.54 -29.83
C VAL A 593 -2.33 -8.20 -30.43
N LYS A 594 -1.23 -8.16 -31.19
CA LYS A 594 -0.76 -6.92 -31.83
C LYS A 594 -1.79 -6.36 -32.81
N THR A 595 -2.48 -7.23 -33.53
CA THR A 595 -3.59 -6.86 -34.44
C THR A 595 -4.77 -6.28 -33.68
N LEU A 596 -5.15 -6.83 -32.52
CA LEU A 596 -6.17 -6.21 -31.67
C LEU A 596 -5.72 -4.85 -31.14
N LEU A 597 -4.47 -4.75 -30.68
CA LEU A 597 -3.90 -3.57 -30.05
C LEU A 597 -3.77 -2.37 -31.01
N GLN A 598 -3.49 -2.57 -32.30
CA GLN A 598 -3.42 -1.46 -33.26
C GLN A 598 -4.77 -0.77 -33.49
N ASP A 599 -5.90 -1.44 -33.22
CA ASP A 599 -7.25 -0.98 -33.54
C ASP A 599 -8.01 -0.44 -32.31
N ILE A 600 -7.38 -0.39 -31.13
CA ILE A 600 -8.04 0.09 -29.90
C ILE A 600 -8.10 1.62 -29.87
N ASN A 601 -9.12 2.14 -29.19
CA ASN A 601 -9.27 3.55 -28.85
C ASN A 601 -9.06 3.79 -27.34
N VAL A 602 -9.07 5.04 -26.90
CA VAL A 602 -8.77 5.47 -25.52
C VAL A 602 -9.69 4.78 -24.49
N GLN A 603 -10.94 4.54 -24.85
CA GLN A 603 -11.99 3.94 -24.00
C GLN A 603 -12.08 2.40 -24.07
N ASP A 604 -11.18 1.76 -24.83
CA ASP A 604 -11.22 0.32 -25.11
C ASP A 604 -10.42 -0.51 -24.08
N THR A 605 -10.12 0.06 -22.92
CA THR A 605 -9.52 -0.59 -21.76
C THR A 605 -10.52 -0.73 -20.60
N ALA A 606 -10.20 -1.56 -19.63
CA ALA A 606 -10.97 -1.72 -18.39
C ALA A 606 -10.07 -2.17 -17.24
N TYR A 607 -10.49 -1.86 -16.01
CA TYR A 607 -9.90 -2.45 -14.82
C TYR A 607 -10.46 -3.86 -14.57
N ALA A 608 -9.57 -4.78 -14.24
CA ALA A 608 -9.87 -6.13 -13.80
C ALA A 608 -9.06 -6.48 -12.54
N PRO A 609 -9.49 -7.47 -11.75
CA PRO A 609 -8.69 -7.99 -10.64
C PRO A 609 -7.31 -8.47 -11.11
N ALA A 610 -6.28 -8.26 -10.29
CA ALA A 610 -4.96 -8.83 -10.51
C ALA A 610 -4.94 -10.31 -10.07
N GLY A 611 -4.25 -11.19 -10.81
CA GLY A 611 -4.22 -12.63 -10.50
C GLY A 611 -3.23 -13.02 -9.39
N ASP A 612 -2.20 -12.21 -9.16
CA ASP A 612 -1.13 -12.39 -8.17
C ASP A 612 -1.48 -11.79 -6.79
N MET A 613 -2.45 -10.88 -6.74
CA MET A 613 -3.01 -10.27 -5.53
C MET A 613 -4.54 -10.28 -5.59
N PHE A 614 -5.10 -11.42 -6.00
CA PHE A 614 -6.52 -11.57 -6.27
C PHE A 614 -7.39 -11.36 -5.03
N GLU A 615 -6.94 -11.90 -3.90
CA GLU A 615 -7.65 -11.89 -2.63
C GLU A 615 -7.72 -10.49 -1.99
N THR A 616 -6.76 -9.62 -2.28
CA THR A 616 -6.70 -8.24 -1.75
C THR A 616 -7.45 -7.24 -2.62
N GLY A 617 -7.93 -7.66 -3.80
CA GLY A 617 -8.65 -6.80 -4.73
C GLY A 617 -7.77 -5.82 -5.51
N ALA A 618 -6.46 -6.10 -5.60
CA ALA A 618 -5.57 -5.36 -6.48
C ALA A 618 -6.10 -5.36 -7.93
N LYS A 619 -5.83 -4.29 -8.68
CA LYS A 619 -6.36 -4.08 -10.02
C LYS A 619 -5.25 -4.02 -11.06
N VAL A 620 -5.58 -4.50 -12.25
CA VAL A 620 -4.81 -4.32 -13.48
C VAL A 620 -5.68 -3.65 -14.54
N GLN A 621 -5.09 -2.81 -15.37
CA GLN A 621 -5.73 -2.26 -16.55
C GLN A 621 -5.42 -3.11 -17.79
N VAL A 622 -6.46 -3.52 -18.49
CA VAL A 622 -6.43 -4.52 -19.56
C VAL A 622 -7.27 -4.12 -20.75
N LEU A 623 -7.01 -4.75 -21.90
CA LEU A 623 -7.82 -4.67 -23.09
C LEU A 623 -9.27 -5.10 -22.81
N LYS A 624 -10.23 -4.31 -23.27
CA LYS A 624 -11.67 -4.60 -23.21
C LYS A 624 -12.26 -4.91 -24.58
N LYS A 625 -11.81 -4.23 -25.64
CA LYS A 625 -12.36 -4.42 -27.00
C LYS A 625 -11.97 -5.79 -27.57
N GLY A 626 -12.96 -6.50 -28.09
CA GLY A 626 -12.76 -7.80 -28.76
C GLY A 626 -12.53 -8.98 -27.82
N VAL A 627 -12.58 -8.78 -26.49
CA VAL A 627 -12.34 -9.84 -25.49
C VAL A 627 -13.38 -9.77 -24.36
N PHE A 628 -13.57 -10.87 -23.63
CA PHE A 628 -14.43 -10.93 -22.43
C PHE A 628 -13.65 -11.04 -21.13
N PHE A 629 -12.32 -11.17 -21.17
CA PHE A 629 -11.48 -11.33 -19.98
C PHE A 629 -11.83 -10.35 -18.84
N PRO A 630 -11.92 -9.01 -19.05
CA PRO A 630 -12.16 -8.10 -17.93
C PRO A 630 -13.52 -8.34 -17.26
N THR A 631 -14.55 -8.64 -18.04
CA THR A 631 -15.89 -8.96 -17.53
C THR A 631 -15.88 -10.29 -16.77
N ARG A 632 -15.16 -11.28 -17.31
CA ARG A 632 -15.03 -12.62 -16.70
C ARG A 632 -14.25 -12.57 -15.39
N ALA A 633 -13.11 -11.89 -15.36
CA ALA A 633 -12.28 -11.71 -14.18
C ALA A 633 -13.03 -10.97 -13.06
N ASN A 634 -13.73 -9.88 -13.37
CA ASN A 634 -14.56 -9.16 -12.39
C ASN A 634 -15.69 -10.04 -11.83
N LYS A 635 -16.29 -10.91 -12.66
CA LYS A 635 -17.29 -11.88 -12.17
C LYS A 635 -16.67 -12.90 -11.21
N LEU A 636 -15.48 -13.43 -11.50
CA LEU A 636 -14.77 -14.34 -10.59
C LEU A 636 -14.49 -13.68 -9.24
N PHE A 637 -14.01 -12.43 -9.25
CA PHE A 637 -13.75 -11.69 -8.00
C PHE A 637 -15.04 -11.37 -7.22
N SER A 638 -16.11 -10.99 -7.92
CA SER A 638 -17.43 -10.83 -7.30
C SER A 638 -17.87 -12.12 -6.62
N LEU A 639 -17.75 -13.28 -7.27
CA LEU A 639 -18.10 -14.57 -6.66
C LEU A 639 -17.21 -14.89 -5.46
N TYR A 640 -15.90 -14.66 -5.55
CA TYR A 640 -14.97 -14.85 -4.44
C TYR A 640 -15.35 -14.04 -3.18
N ASN A 641 -15.89 -12.84 -3.36
CA ASN A 641 -16.32 -11.99 -2.25
C ASN A 641 -17.66 -12.37 -1.63
N HIS A 642 -18.52 -13.09 -2.36
CA HIS A 642 -19.88 -13.43 -1.93
C HIS A 642 -20.08 -14.92 -1.59
N SER A 643 -19.07 -15.76 -1.83
CA SER A 643 -19.11 -17.20 -1.57
C SER A 643 -17.98 -17.59 -0.59
N GLY A 644 -18.26 -18.52 0.33
CA GLY A 644 -17.27 -19.08 1.24
C GLY A 644 -16.48 -20.24 0.60
N SER A 645 -17.07 -20.91 -0.38
CA SER A 645 -16.49 -22.05 -1.10
C SER A 645 -16.95 -22.09 -2.56
N LEU A 646 -16.32 -22.96 -3.36
CA LEU A 646 -16.79 -23.29 -4.71
C LEU A 646 -18.19 -23.93 -4.71
N ASP A 647 -18.57 -24.58 -3.60
CA ASP A 647 -19.86 -25.24 -3.44
C ASP A 647 -21.01 -24.30 -3.10
N ASP A 648 -20.71 -23.10 -2.61
CA ASP A 648 -21.72 -22.06 -2.35
C ASP A 648 -22.17 -21.37 -3.64
N ILE A 649 -21.45 -21.57 -4.75
CA ILE A 649 -21.76 -20.93 -6.03
C ILE A 649 -23.01 -21.59 -6.63
N PRO A 650 -24.04 -20.80 -7.01
CA PRO A 650 -25.28 -21.33 -7.60
C PRO A 650 -24.99 -22.24 -8.80
N GLU A 651 -25.69 -23.37 -8.88
CA GLU A 651 -25.43 -24.45 -9.86
C GLU A 651 -25.35 -23.94 -11.31
N LYS A 652 -26.30 -23.08 -11.72
CA LYS A 652 -26.29 -22.46 -13.06
C LYS A 652 -24.99 -21.69 -13.33
N THR A 653 -24.53 -20.92 -12.35
CA THR A 653 -23.29 -20.15 -12.45
C THR A 653 -22.07 -21.08 -12.46
N ARG A 654 -22.05 -22.12 -11.61
CA ARG A 654 -21.00 -23.14 -11.58
C ARG A 654 -20.84 -23.84 -12.93
N LYS A 655 -21.95 -24.26 -13.54
CA LYS A 655 -21.97 -24.87 -14.87
C LYS A 655 -21.46 -23.89 -15.94
N GLN A 656 -21.86 -22.62 -15.88
CA GLN A 656 -21.35 -21.60 -16.80
C GLN A 656 -19.84 -21.42 -16.67
N LEU A 657 -19.31 -21.30 -15.45
CA LEU A 657 -17.88 -21.14 -15.22
C LEU A 657 -17.09 -22.30 -15.80
N GLN A 658 -17.47 -23.54 -15.48
CA GLN A 658 -16.76 -24.73 -15.93
C GLN A 658 -16.81 -24.92 -17.45
N THR A 659 -17.92 -24.56 -18.10
CA THR A 659 -18.08 -24.73 -19.56
C THR A 659 -17.51 -23.58 -20.38
N THR A 660 -17.60 -22.35 -19.88
CA THR A 660 -17.35 -21.13 -20.69
C THR A 660 -16.05 -20.43 -20.31
N TYR A 661 -15.65 -20.47 -19.04
CA TYR A 661 -14.49 -19.73 -18.52
C TYR A 661 -13.29 -20.68 -18.43
N PHE A 662 -13.43 -21.73 -17.62
CA PHE A 662 -12.36 -22.69 -17.35
C PHE A 662 -12.24 -23.76 -18.43
N LYS A 663 -13.33 -24.06 -19.14
CA LYS A 663 -13.46 -25.19 -20.07
C LYS A 663 -13.02 -26.54 -19.46
N LYS A 664 -13.15 -26.62 -18.13
CA LYS A 664 -12.74 -27.71 -17.26
C LYS A 664 -13.63 -27.70 -16.02
N THR A 665 -13.79 -28.86 -15.39
CA THR A 665 -14.42 -28.91 -14.07
C THR A 665 -13.52 -28.27 -13.03
N PHE A 666 -14.09 -27.83 -11.90
CA PHE A 666 -13.31 -27.25 -10.82
C PHE A 666 -12.28 -28.23 -10.24
N GLU A 667 -12.61 -29.52 -10.21
CA GLU A 667 -11.71 -30.58 -9.76
C GLU A 667 -10.52 -30.72 -10.71
N ALA A 668 -10.77 -30.66 -12.03
CA ALA A 668 -9.71 -30.71 -13.03
C ALA A 668 -8.82 -29.46 -12.99
N VAL A 669 -9.39 -28.27 -12.77
CA VAL A 669 -8.62 -27.03 -12.57
C VAL A 669 -7.79 -27.11 -11.29
N TRP A 670 -8.38 -27.63 -10.21
CA TRP A 670 -7.66 -27.82 -8.95
C TRP A 670 -6.49 -28.79 -9.11
N GLU A 671 -6.67 -29.89 -9.85
CA GLU A 671 -5.61 -30.85 -10.10
C GLU A 671 -4.46 -30.26 -10.94
N ASP A 672 -4.76 -29.44 -11.96
CA ASP A 672 -3.73 -28.70 -12.69
C ASP A 672 -2.96 -27.74 -11.76
N THR A 673 -3.67 -27.03 -10.90
CA THR A 673 -3.08 -26.10 -9.92
C THR A 673 -2.22 -26.83 -8.89
N ARG A 674 -2.68 -27.99 -8.39
CA ARG A 674 -1.92 -28.84 -7.47
C ARG A 674 -0.61 -29.29 -8.09
N LYS A 675 -0.63 -29.84 -9.30
CA LYS A 675 0.59 -30.26 -10.03
C LYS A 675 1.56 -29.11 -10.23
N TYR A 676 1.06 -27.92 -10.54
CA TYR A 676 1.90 -26.72 -10.65
C TYR A 676 2.56 -26.39 -9.30
N LEU A 677 1.79 -26.33 -8.21
CA LEU A 677 2.32 -26.03 -6.88
C LEU A 677 3.34 -27.07 -6.42
N GLU A 678 3.13 -28.36 -6.70
CA GLU A 678 4.09 -29.44 -6.43
C GLU A 678 5.40 -29.23 -7.18
N ALA A 679 5.33 -28.91 -8.47
CA ALA A 679 6.50 -28.65 -9.29
C ALA A 679 7.30 -27.40 -8.84
N GLN A 680 6.63 -26.46 -8.15
CA GLN A 680 7.27 -25.28 -7.55
C GLN A 680 7.76 -25.50 -6.11
N GLY A 681 7.55 -26.69 -5.52
CA GLY A 681 7.90 -26.97 -4.13
C GLY A 681 7.01 -26.24 -3.10
N LEU A 682 5.75 -25.97 -3.46
CA LEU A 682 4.78 -25.21 -2.65
C LEU A 682 3.74 -26.13 -1.97
N GLN A 683 4.19 -27.20 -1.32
CA GLN A 683 3.30 -28.17 -0.68
C GLN A 683 2.44 -27.56 0.44
N HIS A 684 2.93 -26.52 1.11
CA HIS A 684 2.18 -25.80 2.15
C HIS A 684 0.93 -25.08 1.60
N GLU A 685 0.97 -24.59 0.36
CA GLU A 685 -0.20 -23.98 -0.30
C GLU A 685 -1.29 -25.03 -0.56
N ILE A 686 -0.89 -26.25 -0.94
CA ILE A 686 -1.80 -27.37 -1.16
C ILE A 686 -2.49 -27.75 0.15
N ALA A 687 -1.71 -27.93 1.23
CA ALA A 687 -2.26 -28.21 2.56
C ALA A 687 -3.22 -27.11 3.04
N THR A 688 -2.86 -25.84 2.81
CA THR A 688 -3.72 -24.69 3.16
C THR A 688 -5.03 -24.71 2.38
N ALA A 689 -4.97 -25.00 1.08
CA ALA A 689 -6.17 -25.09 0.24
C ALA A 689 -7.07 -26.26 0.62
N GLU A 690 -6.49 -27.39 1.04
CA GLU A 690 -7.26 -28.55 1.50
C GLU A 690 -7.95 -28.29 2.85
N ALA A 691 -7.34 -27.48 3.72
CA ALA A 691 -7.92 -27.07 4.99
C ALA A 691 -8.88 -25.87 4.89
N ASN A 692 -8.79 -25.05 3.84
CA ASN A 692 -9.56 -23.83 3.67
C ASN A 692 -10.21 -23.74 2.28
N ALA A 693 -11.51 -24.03 2.23
CA ALA A 693 -12.31 -24.02 1.01
C ALA A 693 -12.30 -22.67 0.26
N ARG A 694 -12.17 -21.56 1.00
CA ARG A 694 -12.08 -20.22 0.40
C ARG A 694 -10.73 -19.98 -0.27
N HIS A 695 -9.65 -20.46 0.35
CA HIS A 695 -8.30 -20.42 -0.23
C HIS A 695 -8.23 -21.26 -1.51
N LYS A 696 -8.79 -22.48 -1.48
CA LYS A 696 -8.93 -23.34 -2.66
C LYS A 696 -9.69 -22.65 -3.79
N MET A 697 -10.80 -21.98 -3.48
CA MET A 697 -11.55 -21.20 -4.46
C MET A 697 -10.69 -20.10 -5.10
N ALA A 698 -9.91 -19.36 -4.31
CA ALA A 698 -9.00 -18.34 -4.83
C ALA A 698 -8.00 -18.94 -5.82
N LEU A 699 -7.33 -20.04 -5.45
CA LEU A 699 -6.35 -20.72 -6.31
C LEU A 699 -6.97 -21.25 -7.62
N VAL A 700 -8.18 -21.81 -7.55
CA VAL A 700 -8.93 -22.24 -8.74
C VAL A 700 -9.29 -21.06 -9.64
N PHE A 701 -9.70 -19.92 -9.08
CA PHE A 701 -9.99 -18.73 -9.88
C PHE A 701 -8.72 -18.10 -10.48
N ARG A 702 -7.63 -18.05 -9.72
CA ARG A 702 -6.32 -17.54 -10.16
C ARG A 702 -5.75 -18.31 -11.36
N TRP A 703 -6.08 -19.60 -11.49
CA TRP A 703 -5.74 -20.38 -12.68
C TRP A 703 -6.23 -19.73 -13.99
N TYR A 704 -7.42 -19.11 -13.99
CA TYR A 704 -7.99 -18.46 -15.17
C TYR A 704 -7.13 -17.30 -15.69
N PHE A 705 -6.44 -16.58 -14.81
CA PHE A 705 -5.55 -15.46 -15.15
C PHE A 705 -4.27 -15.97 -15.84
N SER A 706 -3.68 -17.02 -15.29
CA SER A 706 -2.52 -17.69 -15.91
C SER A 706 -2.90 -18.33 -17.26
N TYR A 707 -4.08 -18.94 -17.35
CA TYR A 707 -4.62 -19.51 -18.58
C TYR A 707 -4.83 -18.44 -19.66
N SER A 708 -5.57 -17.38 -19.36
CA SER A 708 -5.85 -16.27 -20.29
C SER A 708 -4.59 -15.56 -20.79
N THR A 709 -3.59 -15.38 -19.93
CA THR A 709 -2.29 -14.82 -20.33
C THR A 709 -1.55 -15.74 -21.30
N ARG A 710 -1.53 -17.07 -21.05
CA ARG A 710 -0.91 -18.03 -21.97
C ARG A 710 -1.57 -18.05 -23.34
N LEU A 711 -2.90 -17.99 -23.39
CA LEU A 711 -3.65 -17.94 -24.66
C LEU A 711 -3.29 -16.71 -25.49
N ALA A 712 -3.22 -15.54 -24.84
CA ALA A 712 -2.86 -14.29 -25.50
C ALA A 712 -1.43 -14.34 -26.07
N LEU A 713 -0.48 -14.89 -25.31
CA LEU A 713 0.91 -15.07 -25.77
C LEU A 713 1.02 -16.09 -26.92
N ALA A 714 0.25 -17.17 -26.87
CA ALA A 714 0.23 -18.21 -27.91
C ALA A 714 -0.51 -17.78 -29.18
N GLY A 715 -1.41 -16.80 -29.12
CA GLY A 715 -2.21 -16.37 -30.27
C GLY A 715 -3.30 -17.38 -30.65
N ASP A 716 -3.85 -18.11 -29.67
CA ASP A 716 -4.96 -19.04 -29.89
C ASP A 716 -6.24 -18.27 -30.26
N ARG A 717 -6.58 -18.25 -31.55
CA ARG A 717 -7.70 -17.45 -32.08
C ARG A 717 -9.06 -17.96 -31.63
N GLU A 718 -9.21 -19.25 -31.35
CA GLU A 718 -10.47 -19.83 -30.89
C GLU A 718 -10.80 -19.36 -29.47
N GLU A 719 -9.75 -19.06 -28.70
CA GLU A 719 -9.85 -18.55 -27.33
C GLU A 719 -9.66 -17.03 -27.21
N ARG A 720 -9.73 -16.27 -28.31
CA ARG A 720 -9.52 -14.81 -28.29
C ARG A 720 -10.35 -14.10 -27.21
N VAL A 721 -11.59 -14.54 -27.00
CA VAL A 721 -12.48 -13.99 -25.96
C VAL A 721 -11.92 -14.09 -24.54
N ASN A 722 -10.95 -14.98 -24.30
CA ASN A 722 -10.29 -15.19 -23.03
C ASN A 722 -8.99 -14.42 -22.88
N TYR A 723 -8.49 -13.70 -23.89
CA TYR A 723 -7.17 -13.06 -23.79
C TYR A 723 -7.10 -12.04 -22.67
N GLN A 724 -6.10 -12.21 -21.81
CA GLN A 724 -5.66 -11.18 -20.88
C GLN A 724 -4.51 -10.41 -21.54
N VAL A 725 -4.76 -9.14 -21.89
CA VAL A 725 -3.75 -8.26 -22.50
C VAL A 725 -3.65 -6.99 -21.66
N HIS A 726 -2.51 -6.77 -21.01
CA HIS A 726 -2.24 -5.59 -20.18
C HIS A 726 -1.97 -4.38 -21.06
N THR A 727 -2.89 -3.42 -21.10
CA THR A 727 -2.72 -2.20 -21.90
C THR A 727 -3.56 -1.07 -21.33
N GLY A 728 -3.11 0.17 -21.51
CA GLY A 728 -3.73 1.39 -21.00
C GLY A 728 -4.17 2.34 -22.12
N PRO A 729 -4.90 3.43 -21.77
CA PRO A 729 -5.46 4.38 -22.73
C PRO A 729 -4.40 5.08 -23.59
N ALA A 730 -3.13 5.10 -23.14
CA ALA A 730 -1.99 5.63 -23.89
C ALA A 730 -1.87 5.01 -25.30
N LEU A 731 -2.14 3.71 -25.44
CA LEU A 731 -2.09 3.06 -26.75
C LEU A 731 -3.26 3.50 -27.65
N GLY A 732 -4.46 3.68 -27.09
CA GLY A 732 -5.59 4.23 -27.83
C GLY A 732 -5.31 5.64 -28.37
N ALA A 733 -4.67 6.49 -27.55
CA ALA A 733 -4.25 7.84 -27.94
C ALA A 733 -3.16 7.79 -29.02
N PHE A 734 -2.16 6.92 -28.87
CA PHE A 734 -1.14 6.67 -29.88
C PHE A 734 -1.76 6.26 -31.22
N ASN A 735 -2.72 5.32 -31.22
CA ASN A 735 -3.40 4.87 -32.43
C ASN A 735 -4.13 6.01 -33.15
N GLN A 736 -4.71 6.97 -32.42
CA GLN A 736 -5.30 8.17 -33.03
C GLN A 736 -4.23 9.09 -33.62
N TRP A 737 -3.11 9.30 -32.91
CA TRP A 737 -2.01 10.14 -33.38
C TRP A 737 -1.38 9.63 -34.69
N VAL A 738 -1.21 8.31 -34.83
CA VAL A 738 -0.56 7.71 -36.01
C VAL A 738 -1.52 7.32 -37.14
N LYS A 739 -2.82 7.59 -36.99
CA LYS A 739 -3.83 7.22 -37.97
C LYS A 739 -3.57 7.87 -39.33
N GLY A 740 -3.71 7.11 -40.41
CA GLY A 740 -3.42 7.51 -41.79
C GLY A 740 -1.93 7.53 -42.15
N THR A 741 -1.04 7.16 -41.23
CA THR A 741 0.40 7.05 -41.49
C THR A 741 0.82 5.57 -41.63
N PRO A 742 2.04 5.27 -42.11
CA PRO A 742 2.54 3.89 -42.13
C PRO A 742 2.53 3.18 -40.77
N LEU A 743 2.61 3.94 -39.67
CA LEU A 743 2.58 3.41 -38.30
C LEU A 743 1.19 2.95 -37.85
N GLU A 744 0.13 3.15 -38.66
CA GLU A 744 -1.20 2.60 -38.39
C GLU A 744 -1.14 1.08 -38.26
N SER A 745 -0.38 0.40 -39.13
CA SER A 745 -0.15 -1.05 -39.02
C SER A 745 0.95 -1.38 -38.02
N TRP A 746 0.70 -2.33 -37.12
CA TRP A 746 1.70 -2.76 -36.14
C TRP A 746 2.96 -3.36 -36.77
N THR A 747 2.88 -3.88 -38.00
CA THR A 747 4.03 -4.46 -38.70
C THR A 747 5.09 -3.42 -39.07
N ASN A 748 4.75 -2.13 -39.03
CA ASN A 748 5.65 -1.00 -39.24
C ASN A 748 6.05 -0.31 -37.92
N ARG A 749 5.58 -0.82 -36.77
CA ARG A 749 5.82 -0.21 -35.45
C ARG A 749 7.10 -0.78 -34.85
N HIS A 750 8.16 0.03 -34.85
CA HIS A 750 9.41 -0.24 -34.15
C HIS A 750 9.53 0.64 -32.91
N SER A 751 9.84 0.05 -31.75
CA SER A 751 9.81 0.74 -30.45
C SER A 751 10.76 1.94 -30.37
N ASP A 752 11.95 1.83 -30.96
CA ASP A 752 12.94 2.90 -30.98
C ASP A 752 12.53 4.05 -31.91
N GLU A 753 11.93 3.74 -33.06
CA GLU A 753 11.43 4.74 -34.02
C GLU A 753 10.24 5.49 -33.46
N ILE A 754 9.33 4.79 -32.80
CA ILE A 754 8.22 5.41 -32.06
C ILE A 754 8.77 6.34 -30.98
N GLY A 755 9.73 5.90 -30.16
CA GLY A 755 10.34 6.74 -29.12
C GLY A 755 11.01 8.00 -29.68
N LYS A 756 11.80 7.86 -30.75
CA LYS A 756 12.45 8.99 -31.45
C LYS A 756 11.42 9.97 -32.03
N LYS A 757 10.40 9.46 -32.73
CA LYS A 757 9.33 10.26 -33.32
C LYS A 757 8.53 11.00 -32.24
N LEU A 758 8.17 10.32 -31.16
CA LEU A 758 7.44 10.90 -30.03
C LEU A 758 8.20 12.10 -29.46
N LEU A 759 9.50 11.96 -29.19
CA LEU A 759 10.32 13.05 -28.64
C LEU A 759 10.53 14.19 -29.63
N ALA A 760 10.77 13.90 -30.91
CA ALA A 760 10.93 14.92 -31.94
C ALA A 760 9.67 15.79 -32.04
N GLU A 761 8.50 15.17 -32.17
CA GLU A 761 7.24 15.91 -32.24
C GLU A 761 6.85 16.56 -30.92
N THR A 762 7.28 16.00 -29.78
CA THR A 762 7.12 16.65 -28.46
C THR A 762 7.89 17.98 -28.43
N ALA A 763 9.13 17.99 -28.94
CA ALA A 763 9.96 19.18 -28.97
C ALA A 763 9.34 20.24 -29.91
N GLU A 764 8.89 19.83 -31.09
CA GLU A 764 8.17 20.70 -32.01
C GLU A 764 6.88 21.28 -31.40
N TYR A 765 6.08 20.44 -30.73
CA TYR A 765 4.86 20.87 -30.06
C TYR A 765 5.14 21.90 -28.96
N LEU A 766 6.17 21.68 -28.14
CA LEU A 766 6.58 22.62 -27.11
C LEU A 766 7.10 23.94 -27.70
N ASN A 767 7.93 23.90 -28.74
CA ASN A 767 8.40 25.12 -29.41
C ASN A 767 7.24 25.97 -29.92
N ARG A 768 6.28 25.37 -30.65
CA ARG A 768 5.06 26.06 -31.12
C ARG A 768 4.21 26.60 -29.99
N SER A 769 4.05 25.82 -28.91
CA SER A 769 3.25 26.21 -27.74
C SER A 769 3.87 27.39 -27.00
N LEU A 770 5.20 27.38 -26.85
CA LEU A 770 5.95 28.48 -26.26
C LEU A 770 5.88 29.72 -27.15
N GLU A 771 6.10 29.61 -28.46
CA GLU A 771 5.92 30.73 -29.38
C GLU A 771 4.53 31.38 -29.23
N ARG A 772 3.47 30.57 -29.18
CA ARG A 772 2.09 31.07 -28.98
C ARG A 772 1.91 31.80 -27.65
N LEU A 773 2.53 31.33 -26.56
CA LEU A 773 2.41 31.95 -25.24
C LEU A 773 3.19 33.27 -25.12
N PHE A 774 4.25 33.44 -25.90
CA PHE A 774 5.16 34.59 -25.83
C PHE A 774 5.04 35.54 -27.03
N GLN A 775 4.09 35.31 -27.95
CA GLN A 775 3.77 36.29 -28.99
C GLN A 775 3.21 37.57 -28.34
N PRO A 776 3.73 38.76 -28.68
CA PRO A 776 3.13 40.01 -28.25
C PRO A 776 1.71 40.09 -28.81
N THR A 777 0.74 40.38 -27.94
CA THR A 777 -0.66 40.60 -28.32
C THR A 777 -0.69 41.63 -29.45
N VAL A 778 -1.18 41.22 -30.62
CA VAL A 778 -1.52 42.17 -31.69
C VAL A 778 -2.63 43.05 -31.12
N ALA A 779 -2.36 44.35 -31.01
CA ALA A 779 -3.28 45.37 -30.50
C ALA A 779 -4.53 45.50 -31.37
#